data_AF-A0A183V8C9-F1
#
_entry.id   AF-A0A183V8C9-F1
#
_cell.length_a   1.000
_cell.length_b   1.000
_cell.length_c   1.000
_cell.angle_alpha   90.00
_cell.angle_beta   90.00
_cell.angle_gamma   90.00
#
_symmetry.space_group_name_H-M   'P 1'
#
loop_
_entity.id
_entity.type
_entity.pdbx_description
1 polymer ?
#
loop_
_entity_poly.entity_id
_entity_poly.type
_entity_poly.pdbx_seq_one_letter_code
_entity_poly.pdbx_strand_id
1 'polypeptide(L)'
;MTGYCCSTVVARQRKDEISGQRGNRGSRAAFLFFSFPTVMAIRQYSPAMMGDGSDQLAMATGLWVNTHTLYYRAASSPPPPETNHEPTPTKSPATRNERKERKNKIDDKLWIEGEVPAYECPMEPYLTGALPVEIDDPSVSSLILLRCLYALNRFWWSLFDDEDVPPTSHAPLLPPTSFHSAKLNAKMARQLSDFLSVATQQIPKWTVDLVKAAPFIFTFASRRNLLYCTAFGRDRALMHLVNQTDGGHSDGESGRLTPRLERRKVSVRRDDLLRQAEQTMSHLGHSRAMLEVGFEGEAGTGFGPTLEFYSAVSREIQKASLRLWHGRSVATAVDNTEGPHVEYTTSEGGLYPAAHGSQNAKQRDARMKKFEFIGRLLAQALIDARMLDLPLNPVFFKWLCGEDKSFGLADLEIFDKTLYQSLRTLALTDAEDFESLEQYFTLPGDESFELVKGGKNRPVDSTNVTQYIKVGYCAFLVTHWELVEGVRREMEAVRRGFESIISLSDLTSFTPDEMEELFCGCSEATWTRTWSEAALQTAIKPDHGYSHDSEQIRWLIHMLSHFDYQQQRKFLQFVTGSPKLPVGGFRSLNPPLTVVKKSGSYGNGDEELPSAMTCYNYLKIPAYSSYEVFKQRFDVALRFIYSFHLT
;
A
#
# COMPACT_ATOMS: atom_id res chain seq x y z
N MET A 1 -20.21 -49.05 22.24
CA MET A 1 -21.40 -48.59 21.49
C MET A 1 -22.38 -48.03 22.51
N THR A 2 -22.20 -46.75 22.84
CA THR A 2 -22.69 -46.17 24.09
C THR A 2 -22.89 -44.66 23.91
N GLY A 3 -24.12 -44.21 24.13
CA GLY A 3 -24.45 -42.95 24.81
C GLY A 3 -24.28 -41.63 24.06
N TYR A 4 -25.30 -41.21 23.31
CA TYR A 4 -25.47 -39.79 22.95
C TYR A 4 -26.36 -39.10 23.99
N CYS A 5 -25.78 -38.19 24.77
CA CYS A 5 -26.48 -37.41 25.79
C CYS A 5 -27.08 -36.15 25.15
N CYS A 6 -28.42 -36.10 25.10
CA CYS A 6 -29.23 -34.97 24.67
C CYS A 6 -29.25 -33.90 25.79
N SER A 7 -29.00 -32.63 25.47
CA SER A 7 -29.20 -31.51 26.42
C SER A 7 -30.22 -30.53 25.85
N THR A 8 -31.46 -30.69 26.30
CA THR A 8 -32.65 -29.91 25.97
C THR A 8 -32.60 -28.54 26.64
N VAL A 9 -32.80 -27.45 25.88
CA VAL A 9 -33.08 -26.12 26.47
C VAL A 9 -34.55 -26.07 26.87
N VAL A 10 -34.82 -26.16 28.17
CA VAL A 10 -36.16 -26.01 28.75
C VAL A 10 -36.36 -24.55 29.13
N ALA A 11 -37.28 -23.85 28.45
CA ALA A 11 -37.77 -22.54 28.90
C ALA A 11 -38.78 -22.75 30.04
N ARG A 12 -38.41 -22.42 31.28
CA ARG A 12 -39.35 -22.35 32.42
C ARG A 12 -39.73 -20.90 32.68
N GLN A 13 -41.02 -20.59 32.56
CA GLN A 13 -41.63 -19.41 33.19
C GLN A 13 -41.62 -19.59 34.71
N ARG A 14 -41.10 -18.62 35.46
CA ARG A 14 -41.49 -18.39 36.86
C ARG A 14 -41.77 -16.91 37.07
N LYS A 15 -43.04 -16.62 37.36
CA LYS A 15 -43.50 -15.45 38.11
C LYS A 15 -43.17 -15.71 39.60
N ASP A 16 -42.64 -14.71 40.29
CA ASP A 16 -43.14 -14.18 41.58
C ASP A 16 -42.06 -13.45 42.40
N GLU A 17 -42.42 -12.21 42.73
CA GLU A 17 -42.25 -11.42 43.97
C GLU A 17 -40.89 -11.16 44.67
N ILE A 18 -40.86 -9.92 45.18
CA ILE A 18 -39.78 -9.15 45.81
C ILE A 18 -39.68 -9.49 47.31
N SER A 19 -38.47 -9.70 47.85
CA SER A 19 -38.04 -9.13 49.15
C SER A 19 -36.54 -9.36 49.38
N GLY A 20 -35.86 -8.36 49.97
CA GLY A 20 -34.42 -8.18 49.86
C GLY A 20 -33.54 -8.83 50.93
N GLN A 21 -32.23 -8.75 50.71
CA GLN A 21 -31.22 -8.60 51.76
C GLN A 21 -29.91 -8.06 51.17
N ARG A 22 -29.29 -7.14 51.91
CA ARG A 22 -27.98 -6.52 51.62
C ARG A 22 -26.85 -7.55 51.70
N GLY A 23 -25.91 -7.50 50.76
CA GLY A 23 -24.65 -8.24 50.86
C GLY A 23 -23.62 -7.97 49.75
N ASN A 24 -22.68 -7.08 50.07
CA ASN A 24 -21.28 -7.01 49.59
C ASN A 24 -20.88 -6.69 48.13
N ARG A 25 -19.76 -5.96 48.07
CA ARG A 25 -19.07 -5.33 46.93
C ARG A 25 -18.63 -6.33 45.85
N GLY A 26 -18.78 -5.95 44.58
CA GLY A 26 -18.06 -6.56 43.46
C GLY A 26 -18.63 -6.19 42.08
N SER A 27 -17.81 -5.54 41.25
CA SER A 27 -17.91 -5.43 39.79
C SER A 27 -19.17 -4.75 39.19
N ARG A 28 -19.03 -3.48 38.79
CA ARG A 28 -19.93 -2.85 37.82
C ARG A 28 -19.75 -3.52 36.44
N ALA A 29 -20.58 -4.50 36.13
CA ALA A 29 -20.75 -4.98 34.76
C ALA A 29 -21.53 -3.93 33.96
N ALA A 30 -20.92 -3.40 32.90
CA ALA A 30 -21.60 -2.53 31.95
C ALA A 30 -22.60 -3.38 31.13
N PHE A 31 -23.89 -3.08 31.24
CA PHE A 31 -24.91 -3.67 30.39
C PHE A 31 -24.97 -2.87 29.09
N LEU A 32 -24.62 -3.50 27.95
CA LEU A 32 -24.86 -2.97 26.61
C LEU A 32 -26.22 -3.47 26.12
N PHE A 33 -27.10 -2.53 25.73
CA PHE A 33 -28.42 -2.82 25.18
C PHE A 33 -28.35 -2.76 23.65
N PHE A 34 -28.79 -3.82 22.96
CA PHE A 34 -29.05 -3.80 21.52
C PHE A 34 -30.39 -4.50 21.23
N SER A 35 -31.24 -3.84 20.44
CA SER A 35 -32.49 -4.39 19.93
C SER A 35 -32.26 -5.14 18.62
N PHE A 36 -32.63 -6.41 18.57
CA PHE A 36 -32.58 -7.25 17.36
C PHE A 36 -33.99 -7.76 16.99
N PRO A 37 -34.32 -7.90 15.70
CA PRO A 37 -35.43 -8.73 15.26
C PRO A 37 -35.07 -10.22 15.37
N THR A 38 -35.85 -10.99 16.13
CA THR A 38 -35.64 -12.40 16.53
C THR A 38 -35.39 -13.40 15.38
N VAL A 39 -35.75 -13.04 14.13
CA VAL A 39 -35.66 -13.92 12.94
C VAL A 39 -34.22 -14.20 12.50
N MET A 40 -33.34 -13.20 12.56
CA MET A 40 -31.94 -13.36 12.14
C MET A 40 -31.17 -14.31 13.06
N ALA A 41 -31.42 -14.23 14.36
CA ALA A 41 -30.76 -15.08 15.34
C ALA A 41 -31.18 -16.57 15.23
N ILE A 42 -32.45 -16.86 14.94
CA ILE A 42 -32.92 -18.24 14.83
C ILE A 42 -32.45 -18.90 13.53
N ARG A 43 -32.42 -18.17 12.40
CA ARG A 43 -31.91 -18.69 11.12
C ARG A 43 -30.42 -18.99 11.13
N GLN A 44 -29.64 -18.21 11.88
CA GLN A 44 -28.18 -18.30 11.86
C GLN A 44 -27.62 -19.29 12.91
N TYR A 45 -28.40 -19.66 13.93
CA TYR A 45 -27.90 -20.45 15.07
C TYR A 45 -28.77 -21.65 15.49
N SER A 46 -29.87 -21.98 14.79
CA SER A 46 -30.65 -23.20 15.06
C SER A 46 -30.21 -24.38 14.19
N PRO A 47 -29.92 -25.58 14.74
CA PRO A 47 -29.48 -26.74 13.96
C PRO A 47 -30.61 -27.48 13.21
N ALA A 48 -31.85 -27.00 13.26
CA ALA A 48 -32.99 -27.73 12.70
C ALA A 48 -33.18 -27.42 11.21
N MET A 49 -32.92 -28.42 10.35
CA MET A 49 -33.46 -28.52 8.99
C MET A 49 -34.98 -28.34 9.05
N MET A 50 -35.52 -27.23 8.53
CA MET A 50 -36.96 -27.00 8.46
C MET A 50 -37.45 -27.30 7.04
N GLY A 51 -38.25 -28.37 6.94
CA GLY A 51 -39.07 -28.65 5.76
C GLY A 51 -40.30 -27.75 5.67
N ASP A 52 -40.98 -27.84 4.53
CA ASP A 52 -41.98 -26.92 3.93
C ASP A 52 -43.32 -26.69 4.70
N GLY A 53 -43.33 -26.86 6.03
CA GLY A 53 -44.54 -26.76 6.86
C GLY A 53 -44.46 -25.80 8.05
N SER A 54 -43.32 -25.16 8.31
CA SER A 54 -43.13 -24.32 9.51
C SER A 54 -43.69 -22.90 9.40
N ASP A 55 -44.03 -22.43 8.20
CA ASP A 55 -44.49 -21.04 7.98
C ASP A 55 -45.89 -20.78 8.55
N GLN A 56 -46.73 -21.81 8.69
CA GLN A 56 -48.08 -21.65 9.24
C GLN A 56 -48.12 -21.53 10.77
N LEU A 57 -47.15 -22.10 11.50
CA LEU A 57 -47.12 -21.99 12.96
C LEU A 57 -46.51 -20.66 13.43
N ALA A 58 -45.63 -20.05 12.63
CA ALA A 58 -45.00 -18.77 12.92
C ALA A 58 -45.97 -17.58 12.88
N MET A 59 -47.07 -17.68 12.13
CA MET A 59 -48.09 -16.62 12.02
C MET A 59 -49.11 -16.64 13.17
N ALA A 60 -49.20 -17.73 13.95
CA ALA A 60 -50.29 -17.94 14.91
C ALA A 60 -50.00 -17.51 16.35
N THR A 61 -48.77 -17.07 16.68
CA THR A 61 -48.42 -16.66 18.04
C THR A 61 -47.97 -15.20 18.04
N GLY A 62 -48.53 -14.39 18.95
CA GLY A 62 -48.24 -12.95 19.14
C GLY A 62 -46.81 -12.61 19.57
N LEU A 63 -45.83 -13.46 19.22
CA LEU A 63 -44.40 -13.27 19.40
C LEU A 63 -43.88 -12.01 18.68
N TRP A 64 -44.62 -11.51 17.69
CA TRP A 64 -44.24 -10.40 16.81
C TRP A 64 -44.63 -9.01 17.33
N VAL A 65 -45.39 -8.92 18.43
CA VAL A 65 -45.89 -7.64 18.97
C VAL A 65 -45.10 -7.20 20.22
N ASN A 66 -44.45 -8.14 20.92
CA ASN A 66 -43.78 -7.84 22.20
C ASN A 66 -42.26 -7.81 22.08
N THR A 67 -41.63 -6.84 22.74
CA THR A 67 -40.18 -6.80 22.98
C THR A 67 -39.81 -7.89 24.00
N HIS A 68 -38.87 -8.76 23.66
CA HIS A 68 -38.41 -9.84 24.54
C HIS A 68 -36.98 -9.58 24.99
N THR A 69 -36.72 -9.68 26.30
CA THR A 69 -35.36 -9.60 26.85
C THR A 69 -34.73 -10.99 26.89
N LEU A 70 -33.69 -11.21 26.09
CA LEU A 70 -32.88 -12.43 26.14
C LEU A 70 -31.72 -12.25 27.11
N TYR A 71 -31.63 -13.15 28.09
CA TYR A 71 -30.51 -13.22 29.01
C TYR A 71 -29.52 -14.29 28.52
N TYR A 72 -28.28 -13.89 28.23
CA TYR A 72 -27.19 -14.80 27.90
C TYR A 72 -26.03 -14.60 28.87
N ARG A 73 -25.24 -15.66 29.09
CA ARG A 73 -24.01 -15.63 29.89
C ARG A 73 -22.84 -16.09 29.03
N ALA A 74 -21.64 -15.56 29.29
CA ALA A 74 -20.42 -16.14 28.73
C ALA A 74 -20.33 -17.60 29.17
N ALA A 75 -20.04 -18.50 28.22
CA ALA A 75 -19.71 -19.88 28.55
C ALA A 75 -18.45 -19.87 29.43
N SER A 76 -18.52 -20.51 30.59
CA SER A 76 -17.36 -20.69 31.47
C SER A 76 -16.27 -21.45 30.70
N SER A 77 -15.08 -20.87 30.62
CA SER A 77 -13.89 -21.54 30.09
C SER A 77 -13.67 -22.88 30.81
N PRO A 78 -13.37 -23.98 30.09
CA PRO A 78 -13.01 -25.23 30.75
C PRO A 78 -11.71 -25.03 31.58
N PRO A 79 -11.59 -25.70 32.73
CA PRO A 79 -10.42 -25.57 33.59
C PRO A 79 -9.16 -26.16 32.93
N PRO A 80 -7.96 -25.66 33.26
CA PRO A 80 -6.71 -26.20 32.75
C PRO A 80 -6.45 -27.60 33.35
N PRO A 81 -5.79 -28.52 32.62
CA PRO A 81 -5.52 -29.85 33.12
C PRO A 81 -4.48 -29.85 34.24
N GLU A 82 -4.75 -30.64 35.28
CA GLU A 82 -3.91 -30.82 36.46
C GLU A 82 -2.57 -31.53 36.13
N THR A 83 -1.51 -31.09 36.81
CA THR A 83 -0.16 -31.62 36.73
C THR A 83 0.01 -32.78 37.72
N ASN A 84 0.28 -33.98 37.22
CA ASN A 84 0.77 -35.11 38.03
C ASN A 84 2.22 -35.43 37.65
N HIS A 85 3.10 -35.30 38.64
CA HIS A 85 4.48 -35.79 38.62
C HIS A 85 4.51 -37.29 38.88
N GLU A 86 5.26 -38.07 38.07
CA GLU A 86 6.16 -39.15 38.49
C GLU A 86 6.95 -39.77 37.29
N PRO A 87 8.01 -40.59 37.48
CA PRO A 87 9.39 -40.17 37.28
C PRO A 87 10.07 -40.70 36.00
N THR A 88 11.24 -40.12 35.70
CA THR A 88 12.17 -40.44 34.61
C THR A 88 12.76 -41.86 34.69
N PRO A 89 13.12 -42.43 33.52
CA PRO A 89 14.49 -42.92 33.38
C PRO A 89 15.16 -42.58 32.03
N THR A 90 16.36 -42.00 32.15
CA THR A 90 17.58 -42.16 31.34
C THR A 90 17.48 -42.43 29.83
N LYS A 91 18.01 -41.49 29.03
CA LYS A 91 18.73 -41.77 27.77
C LYS A 91 20.01 -40.92 27.64
N SER A 92 21.03 -41.59 27.14
CA SER A 92 22.43 -41.21 26.89
C SER A 92 22.62 -40.05 25.90
N PRO A 93 23.81 -39.42 25.84
CA PRO A 93 24.01 -38.20 25.08
C PRO A 93 24.23 -38.49 23.59
N ALA A 94 23.35 -37.97 22.74
CA ALA A 94 23.60 -37.83 21.31
C ALA A 94 23.89 -36.36 21.01
N THR A 95 25.15 -36.06 20.72
CA THR A 95 25.65 -34.78 20.22
C THR A 95 24.89 -34.36 18.96
N ARG A 96 24.06 -33.33 19.06
CA ARG A 96 23.47 -32.66 17.89
C ARG A 96 24.21 -31.36 17.65
N ASN A 97 25.11 -31.38 16.67
CA ASN A 97 25.72 -30.19 16.10
C ASN A 97 24.61 -29.25 15.60
N GLU A 98 24.40 -28.15 16.31
CA GLU A 98 23.68 -27.00 15.77
C GLU A 98 24.52 -26.42 14.62
N ARG A 99 24.03 -26.65 13.40
CA ARG A 99 24.59 -26.09 12.18
C ARG A 99 24.23 -24.60 12.18
N LYS A 100 25.13 -23.81 12.76
CA LYS A 100 25.25 -22.36 12.63
C LYS A 100 24.80 -21.90 11.24
N GLU A 101 23.79 -21.04 11.18
CA GLU A 101 23.29 -20.42 9.94
C GLU A 101 24.47 -19.94 9.10
N ARG A 102 24.57 -20.48 7.87
CA ARG A 102 25.61 -20.10 6.93
C ARG A 102 25.30 -18.70 6.40
N LYS A 103 26.26 -17.78 6.60
CA LYS A 103 26.33 -16.43 6.02
C LYS A 103 25.79 -16.40 4.58
N ASN A 104 24.99 -15.37 4.27
CA ASN A 104 24.57 -14.93 2.92
C ASN A 104 25.79 -14.62 2.03
N LYS A 105 26.48 -15.66 1.58
CA LYS A 105 27.44 -15.62 0.49
C LYS A 105 26.61 -15.74 -0.79
N ILE A 106 26.87 -14.88 -1.77
CA ILE A 106 26.30 -15.05 -3.10
C ILE A 106 26.62 -16.48 -3.56
N ASP A 107 25.69 -17.13 -4.26
CA ASP A 107 25.90 -18.50 -4.73
C ASP A 107 27.22 -18.57 -5.49
N ASP A 108 28.15 -19.38 -5.00
CA ASP A 108 29.49 -19.49 -5.59
C ASP A 108 29.35 -19.95 -7.06
N LYS A 109 28.27 -20.65 -7.45
CA LYS A 109 27.97 -21.03 -8.84
C LYS A 109 27.59 -19.85 -9.75
N LEU A 110 26.79 -18.90 -9.25
CA LEU A 110 26.42 -17.70 -10.00
C LEU A 110 27.66 -16.91 -10.40
N TRP A 111 28.57 -16.69 -9.44
CA TRP A 111 29.78 -15.93 -9.72
C TRP A 111 30.86 -16.66 -10.49
N ILE A 112 31.03 -17.95 -10.24
CA ILE A 112 32.13 -18.71 -10.83
C ILE A 112 31.74 -19.19 -12.22
N GLU A 113 30.52 -19.68 -12.38
CA GLU A 113 30.04 -20.36 -13.58
C GLU A 113 29.04 -19.52 -14.38
N GLY A 114 28.51 -18.43 -13.80
CA GLY A 114 27.42 -17.65 -14.40
C GLY A 114 26.07 -18.36 -14.32
N GLU A 115 25.94 -19.37 -13.44
CA GLU A 115 24.70 -20.14 -13.31
C GLU A 115 23.67 -19.35 -12.47
N VAL A 116 22.66 -18.81 -13.14
CA VAL A 116 21.54 -18.13 -12.49
C VAL A 116 20.53 -19.17 -11.96
N PRO A 117 19.90 -18.95 -10.79
CA PRO A 117 18.81 -19.80 -10.32
C PRO A 117 17.69 -19.95 -11.36
N ALA A 118 16.98 -21.09 -11.31
CA ALA A 118 15.88 -21.36 -12.23
C ALA A 118 14.79 -20.30 -12.13
N TYR A 119 14.42 -19.73 -13.27
CA TYR A 119 13.30 -18.79 -13.38
C TYR A 119 11.97 -19.51 -13.18
N GLU A 120 11.12 -18.95 -12.32
CA GLU A 120 9.75 -19.43 -12.11
C GLU A 120 8.82 -18.65 -13.05
N CYS A 121 8.18 -19.36 -13.99
CA CYS A 121 7.31 -18.74 -14.97
C CYS A 121 6.13 -18.03 -14.28
N PRO A 122 5.91 -16.71 -14.49
CA PRO A 122 4.85 -15.96 -13.81
C PRO A 122 3.44 -16.44 -14.17
N MET A 123 3.30 -17.19 -15.27
CA MET A 123 2.05 -17.78 -15.72
C MET A 123 1.69 -19.06 -14.96
N GLU A 124 2.68 -19.82 -14.49
CA GLU A 124 2.52 -21.16 -13.90
C GLU A 124 1.57 -21.20 -12.68
N PRO A 125 1.60 -20.24 -11.74
CA PRO A 125 0.67 -20.22 -10.60
C PRO A 125 -0.82 -20.17 -10.98
N TYR A 126 -1.14 -19.73 -12.19
CA TYR A 126 -2.50 -19.61 -12.69
C TYR A 126 -2.97 -20.84 -13.48
N LEU A 127 -2.05 -21.61 -14.05
CA LEU A 127 -2.33 -22.76 -14.92
C LEU A 127 -2.51 -24.06 -14.10
N THR A 128 -3.26 -23.96 -13.01
CA THR A 128 -3.50 -25.08 -12.10
C THR A 128 -4.96 -25.51 -12.13
N GLY A 129 -5.21 -26.82 -11.99
CA GLY A 129 -6.56 -27.40 -11.97
C GLY A 129 -7.33 -27.17 -10.66
N ALA A 130 -6.79 -26.41 -9.73
CA ALA A 130 -7.36 -26.13 -8.41
C ALA A 130 -7.17 -24.66 -8.04
N LEU A 131 -8.09 -24.13 -7.23
CA LEU A 131 -7.93 -22.78 -6.69
C LEU A 131 -6.93 -22.79 -5.53
N PRO A 132 -6.23 -21.67 -5.25
CA PRO A 132 -5.34 -21.54 -4.10
C PRO A 132 -6.04 -21.67 -2.73
N VAL A 133 -7.37 -21.58 -2.72
CA VAL A 133 -8.22 -21.66 -1.53
C VAL A 133 -9.37 -22.61 -1.83
N GLU A 134 -9.75 -23.43 -0.85
CA GLU A 134 -10.91 -24.30 -0.95
C GLU A 134 -12.20 -23.47 -0.96
N ILE A 135 -12.92 -23.51 -2.08
CA ILE A 135 -14.21 -22.88 -2.25
C ILE A 135 -15.20 -23.97 -2.66
N ASP A 136 -16.24 -24.17 -1.87
CA ASP A 136 -17.33 -25.10 -2.18
C ASP A 136 -18.47 -24.34 -2.89
N ASP A 137 -18.33 -24.15 -4.21
CA ASP A 137 -19.31 -23.46 -5.04
C ASP A 137 -19.33 -23.99 -6.48
N PRO A 138 -20.49 -24.06 -7.16
CA PRO A 138 -20.58 -24.50 -8.55
C PRO A 138 -19.74 -23.68 -9.55
N SER A 139 -19.33 -22.46 -9.19
CA SER A 139 -18.55 -21.56 -10.05
C SER A 139 -17.04 -21.85 -10.09
N VAL A 140 -16.53 -22.80 -9.29
CA VAL A 140 -15.09 -23.11 -9.20
C VAL A 140 -14.45 -23.37 -10.57
N SER A 141 -15.07 -24.19 -11.41
CA SER A 141 -14.56 -24.47 -12.76
C SER A 141 -14.48 -23.22 -13.65
N SER A 142 -15.44 -22.30 -13.51
CA SER A 142 -15.42 -21.02 -14.22
C SER A 142 -14.32 -20.10 -13.70
N LEU A 143 -14.06 -20.10 -12.39
CA LEU A 143 -12.97 -19.33 -11.78
C LEU A 143 -11.60 -19.84 -12.23
N ILE A 144 -11.41 -21.17 -12.29
CA ILE A 144 -10.18 -21.78 -12.82
C ILE A 144 -9.97 -21.36 -14.28
N LEU A 145 -11.00 -21.47 -15.11
CA LEU A 145 -10.90 -21.04 -16.51
C LEU A 145 -10.54 -19.55 -16.62
N LEU A 146 -11.17 -18.68 -15.83
CA LEU A 146 -10.85 -17.25 -15.81
C LEU A 146 -9.42 -16.98 -15.34
N ARG A 147 -8.87 -17.75 -14.39
CA ARG A 147 -7.46 -17.65 -13.99
C ARG A 147 -6.53 -17.97 -15.15
N CYS A 148 -6.78 -19.05 -15.88
CA CYS A 148 -5.99 -19.41 -17.06
C CYS A 148 -6.06 -18.33 -18.14
N LEU A 149 -7.26 -17.84 -18.45
CA LEU A 149 -7.45 -16.76 -19.44
C LEU A 149 -6.78 -15.46 -19.01
N TYR A 150 -6.83 -15.12 -17.72
CA TYR A 150 -6.14 -13.94 -17.18
C TYR A 150 -4.62 -14.08 -17.31
N ALA A 151 -4.08 -15.25 -17.00
CA ALA A 151 -2.65 -15.52 -17.10
C ALA A 151 -2.16 -15.47 -18.55
N LEU A 152 -2.89 -16.11 -19.47
CA LEU A 152 -2.63 -15.99 -20.90
C LEU A 152 -2.69 -14.54 -21.35
N ASN A 153 -3.67 -13.76 -20.91
CA ASN A 153 -3.78 -12.35 -21.26
C ASN A 153 -2.57 -11.51 -20.80
N ARG A 154 -2.10 -11.75 -19.56
CA ARG A 154 -1.07 -10.93 -18.90
C ARG A 154 0.35 -11.38 -19.25
N PHE A 155 0.56 -12.67 -19.45
CA PHE A 155 1.87 -13.30 -19.59
C PHE A 155 1.99 -14.09 -20.90
N TRP A 156 1.22 -13.76 -21.94
CA TRP A 156 1.26 -14.44 -23.24
C TRP A 156 2.68 -14.55 -23.81
N TRP A 157 3.52 -13.54 -23.56
CA TRP A 157 4.90 -13.49 -24.01
C TRP A 157 5.74 -14.64 -23.47
N SER A 158 5.41 -15.18 -22.28
CA SER A 158 6.12 -16.32 -21.69
C SER A 158 5.91 -17.65 -22.42
N LEU A 159 4.97 -17.70 -23.37
CA LEU A 159 4.78 -18.85 -24.25
C LEU A 159 5.83 -18.92 -25.38
N PHE A 160 6.58 -17.84 -25.59
CA PHE A 160 7.55 -17.68 -26.67
C PHE A 160 8.98 -17.52 -26.14
N ASP A 161 9.23 -17.91 -24.88
CA ASP A 161 10.54 -17.79 -24.24
C ASP A 161 11.63 -18.70 -24.88
N ASP A 162 11.23 -19.68 -25.69
CA ASP A 162 12.11 -20.59 -26.44
C ASP A 162 12.74 -19.91 -27.66
N GLU A 163 12.12 -18.84 -28.17
CA GLU A 163 12.61 -18.13 -29.34
C GLU A 163 13.95 -17.43 -29.00
N ASP A 164 14.85 -17.36 -29.98
CA ASP A 164 16.12 -16.62 -29.82
C ASP A 164 15.91 -15.10 -29.84
N VAL A 165 14.68 -14.65 -30.07
CA VAL A 165 14.29 -13.25 -30.18
C VAL A 165 13.38 -12.86 -29.01
N PRO A 166 13.76 -11.86 -28.19
CA PRO A 166 12.88 -11.33 -27.16
C PRO A 166 11.57 -10.76 -27.75
N PRO A 167 10.43 -10.92 -27.06
CA PRO A 167 9.13 -10.44 -27.53
C PRO A 167 9.14 -8.93 -27.80
N THR A 168 8.32 -8.49 -28.76
CA THR A 168 8.23 -7.07 -29.15
C THR A 168 7.48 -6.21 -28.13
N SER A 169 6.72 -6.83 -27.23
CA SER A 169 5.94 -6.17 -26.19
C SER A 169 5.61 -7.15 -25.07
N HIS A 170 5.68 -6.67 -23.82
CA HIS A 170 5.18 -7.38 -22.65
C HIS A 170 3.79 -6.90 -22.20
N ALA A 171 3.13 -6.03 -23.00
CA ALA A 171 1.82 -5.50 -22.66
C ALA A 171 0.73 -6.59 -22.70
N PRO A 172 -0.30 -6.50 -21.84
CA PRO A 172 -1.41 -7.44 -21.85
C PRO A 172 -2.24 -7.31 -23.14
N LEU A 173 -2.78 -8.45 -23.62
CA LEU A 173 -3.57 -8.50 -24.87
C LEU A 173 -4.90 -7.72 -24.76
N LEU A 174 -5.51 -7.74 -23.59
CA LEU A 174 -6.75 -7.09 -23.24
C LEU A 174 -6.54 -6.20 -21.99
N PRO A 175 -7.27 -5.09 -21.88
CA PRO A 175 -7.29 -4.28 -20.66
C PRO A 175 -7.67 -5.12 -19.43
N PRO A 176 -7.02 -4.93 -18.26
CA PRO A 176 -7.37 -5.65 -17.03
C PRO A 176 -8.85 -5.52 -16.64
N THR A 177 -9.47 -4.39 -17.00
CA THR A 177 -10.88 -4.12 -16.75
C THR A 177 -11.84 -5.11 -17.40
N SER A 178 -11.41 -5.80 -18.47
CA SER A 178 -12.21 -6.82 -19.16
C SER A 178 -12.52 -8.03 -18.27
N PHE A 179 -11.73 -8.26 -17.22
CA PHE A 179 -11.95 -9.35 -16.27
C PHE A 179 -12.77 -8.93 -15.03
N HIS A 180 -13.10 -7.65 -14.88
CA HIS A 180 -13.83 -7.15 -13.72
C HIS A 180 -15.30 -7.62 -13.70
N SER A 181 -15.77 -8.09 -12.54
CA SER A 181 -17.19 -8.40 -12.33
C SER A 181 -17.91 -7.28 -11.59
N ALA A 182 -18.72 -6.49 -12.29
CA ALA A 182 -19.50 -5.40 -11.70
C ALA A 182 -20.41 -5.89 -10.55
N LYS A 183 -21.02 -7.06 -10.70
CA LYS A 183 -21.92 -7.65 -9.70
C LYS A 183 -21.18 -8.04 -8.42
N LEU A 184 -20.00 -8.66 -8.54
CA LEU A 184 -19.20 -9.06 -7.37
C LEU A 184 -18.62 -7.84 -6.65
N ASN A 185 -18.16 -6.83 -7.40
CA ASN A 185 -17.70 -5.56 -6.83
C ASN A 185 -18.83 -4.85 -6.06
N ALA A 186 -20.03 -4.76 -6.63
CA ALA A 186 -21.19 -4.17 -5.95
C ALA A 186 -21.60 -4.96 -4.70
N LYS A 187 -21.55 -6.30 -4.76
CA LYS A 187 -21.83 -7.17 -3.60
C LYS A 187 -20.79 -6.95 -2.49
N MET A 188 -19.50 -6.94 -2.83
CA MET A 188 -18.43 -6.69 -1.87
C MET A 188 -18.55 -5.31 -1.23
N ALA A 189 -18.78 -4.27 -2.03
CA ALA A 189 -18.97 -2.91 -1.52
C ALA A 189 -20.11 -2.82 -0.49
N ARG A 190 -21.26 -3.45 -0.77
CA ARG A 190 -22.39 -3.50 0.18
C ARG A 190 -22.03 -4.21 1.49
N GLN A 191 -21.29 -5.31 1.41
CA GLN A 191 -20.88 -6.06 2.61
C GLN A 191 -19.86 -5.28 3.46
N LEU A 192 -18.93 -4.60 2.80
CA LEU A 192 -17.91 -3.80 3.48
C LEU A 192 -18.46 -2.45 3.99
N SER A 193 -19.62 -2.01 3.49
CA SER A 193 -20.33 -0.83 4.03
C SER A 193 -21.19 -1.14 5.27
N ASP A 194 -21.44 -2.42 5.56
CA ASP A 194 -22.23 -2.80 6.74
C ASP A 194 -21.41 -2.63 8.02
N PHE A 195 -21.80 -1.65 8.84
CA PHE A 195 -21.11 -1.31 10.07
C PHE A 195 -21.00 -2.50 11.03
N LEU A 196 -22.05 -3.30 11.17
CA LEU A 196 -22.04 -4.42 12.11
C LEU A 196 -21.05 -5.51 11.68
N SER A 197 -21.04 -5.87 10.41
CA SER A 197 -20.09 -6.85 9.86
C SER A 197 -18.64 -6.39 10.06
N VAL A 198 -18.33 -5.12 9.79
CA VAL A 198 -16.97 -4.56 9.97
C VAL A 198 -16.61 -4.42 11.46
N ALA A 199 -17.52 -3.93 12.31
CA ALA A 199 -17.28 -3.72 13.73
C ALA A 199 -17.06 -5.04 14.48
N THR A 200 -17.78 -6.09 14.09
CA THR A 200 -17.62 -7.44 14.66
C THR A 200 -16.52 -8.24 13.99
N GLN A 201 -15.92 -7.72 12.91
CA GLN A 201 -14.97 -8.42 12.05
C GLN A 201 -15.54 -9.76 11.52
N GLN A 202 -16.85 -9.84 11.35
CA GLN A 202 -17.57 -10.98 10.78
C GLN A 202 -17.86 -10.74 9.30
N ILE A 203 -16.85 -10.30 8.56
CA ILE A 203 -16.95 -10.12 7.12
C ILE A 203 -17.09 -11.51 6.48
N PRO A 204 -18.04 -11.73 5.55
CA PRO A 204 -18.25 -13.03 4.94
C PRO A 204 -16.98 -13.62 4.32
N LYS A 205 -16.65 -14.86 4.66
CA LYS A 205 -15.40 -15.54 4.23
C LYS A 205 -15.16 -15.50 2.72
N TRP A 206 -16.22 -15.64 1.93
CA TRP A 206 -16.15 -15.58 0.46
C TRP A 206 -15.45 -14.33 -0.06
N THR A 207 -15.51 -13.19 0.66
CA THR A 207 -14.85 -11.94 0.23
C THR A 207 -13.33 -12.10 0.20
N VAL A 208 -12.76 -12.69 1.25
CA VAL A 208 -11.32 -12.92 1.37
C VAL A 208 -10.90 -14.08 0.48
N ASP A 209 -11.67 -15.18 0.48
CA ASP A 209 -11.34 -16.39 -0.28
C ASP A 209 -11.35 -16.11 -1.78
N LEU A 210 -12.33 -15.36 -2.29
CA LEU A 210 -12.43 -15.05 -3.71
C LEU A 210 -11.39 -14.01 -4.15
N VAL A 211 -11.02 -13.05 -3.29
CA VAL A 211 -9.92 -12.12 -3.59
C VAL A 211 -8.57 -12.83 -3.62
N LYS A 212 -8.34 -13.82 -2.75
CA LYS A 212 -7.15 -14.66 -2.80
C LYS A 212 -7.13 -15.57 -4.03
N ALA A 213 -8.28 -16.16 -4.37
CA ALA A 213 -8.39 -17.11 -5.47
C ALA A 213 -8.41 -16.44 -6.86
N ALA A 214 -9.00 -15.26 -7.00
CA ALA A 214 -9.13 -14.56 -8.29
C ALA A 214 -9.17 -13.04 -8.08
N PRO A 215 -8.05 -12.41 -7.66
CA PRO A 215 -8.03 -10.99 -7.31
C PRO A 215 -8.47 -10.12 -8.48
N PHE A 216 -8.03 -10.42 -9.71
CA PHE A 216 -8.29 -9.67 -10.94
C PHE A 216 -9.78 -9.50 -11.32
N ILE A 217 -10.70 -10.23 -10.68
CA ILE A 217 -12.15 -10.06 -10.89
C ILE A 217 -12.67 -8.80 -10.16
N PHE A 218 -11.97 -8.38 -9.12
CA PHE A 218 -12.31 -7.19 -8.34
C PHE A 218 -11.59 -5.97 -8.90
N THR A 219 -12.13 -4.79 -8.66
CA THR A 219 -11.41 -3.54 -8.95
C THR A 219 -10.37 -3.29 -7.87
N PHE A 220 -9.34 -2.51 -8.20
CA PHE A 220 -8.36 -2.01 -7.22
C PHE A 220 -9.05 -1.37 -6.01
N ALA A 221 -10.07 -0.54 -6.24
CA ALA A 221 -10.84 0.12 -5.17
C ALA A 221 -11.51 -0.88 -4.21
N SER A 222 -12.08 -1.97 -4.73
CA SER A 222 -12.73 -3.00 -3.91
C SER A 222 -11.72 -3.80 -3.08
N ARG A 223 -10.59 -4.22 -3.68
CA ARG A 223 -9.52 -4.93 -2.96
C ARG A 223 -8.89 -4.04 -1.90
N ARG A 224 -8.65 -2.76 -2.22
CA ARG A 224 -8.20 -1.76 -1.25
C ARG A 224 -9.18 -1.60 -0.10
N ASN A 225 -10.49 -1.51 -0.38
CA ASN A 225 -11.49 -1.41 0.68
C ASN A 225 -11.48 -2.65 1.60
N LEU A 226 -11.36 -3.84 1.01
CA LEU A 226 -11.23 -5.08 1.78
C LEU A 226 -9.99 -5.08 2.68
N LEU A 227 -8.83 -4.64 2.16
CA LEU A 227 -7.59 -4.51 2.92
C LEU A 227 -7.79 -3.65 4.18
N TYR A 228 -8.31 -2.43 4.03
CA TYR A 228 -8.52 -1.52 5.17
C TYR A 228 -9.56 -2.03 6.17
N CYS A 229 -10.56 -2.80 5.72
CA CYS A 229 -11.58 -3.37 6.60
C CYS A 229 -11.10 -4.62 7.37
N THR A 230 -10.02 -5.29 6.93
CA THR A 230 -9.61 -6.61 7.45
C THR A 230 -8.19 -6.66 8.02
N ALA A 231 -7.20 -5.99 7.42
CA ALA A 231 -5.78 -6.18 7.77
C ALA A 231 -5.34 -5.37 9.00
N PHE A 232 -5.84 -4.15 9.18
CA PHE A 232 -5.29 -3.20 10.17
C PHE A 232 -5.99 -3.20 11.53
N GLY A 233 -6.92 -4.14 11.73
CA GLY A 233 -7.69 -4.31 12.95
C GLY A 233 -8.95 -3.45 13.00
N ARG A 234 -9.83 -3.81 13.95
CA ARG A 234 -11.19 -3.28 14.09
C ARG A 234 -11.26 -1.75 14.14
N ASP A 235 -10.42 -1.10 14.93
CA ASP A 235 -10.55 0.33 15.16
C ASP A 235 -10.25 1.15 13.90
N ARG A 236 -9.23 0.73 13.15
CA ARG A 236 -8.90 1.34 11.85
C ARG A 236 -9.93 1.00 10.79
N ALA A 237 -10.44 -0.22 10.78
CA ALA A 237 -11.52 -0.61 9.87
C ALA A 237 -12.78 0.25 10.07
N LEU A 238 -13.15 0.53 11.33
CA LEU A 238 -14.28 1.40 11.66
C LEU A 238 -14.02 2.86 11.31
N MET A 239 -12.82 3.38 11.58
CA MET A 239 -12.45 4.74 11.18
C MET A 239 -12.47 4.90 9.65
N HIS A 240 -11.97 3.90 8.91
CA HIS A 240 -12.01 3.87 7.45
C HIS A 240 -13.44 3.86 6.93
N LEU A 241 -14.32 3.05 7.52
CA LEU A 241 -15.74 3.00 7.15
C LEU A 241 -16.43 4.35 7.34
N VAL A 242 -16.24 5.00 8.50
CA VAL A 242 -16.85 6.31 8.79
C VAL A 242 -16.31 7.40 7.86
N ASN A 243 -15.02 7.36 7.54
CA ASN A 243 -14.42 8.29 6.58
C ASN A 243 -14.98 8.13 5.16
N GLN A 244 -15.45 6.92 4.78
CA GLN A 244 -16.10 6.69 3.48
C GLN A 244 -17.55 7.19 3.43
N THR A 245 -18.30 7.11 4.53
CA THR A 245 -19.72 7.46 4.55
C THR A 245 -19.99 8.94 4.76
N ASP A 246 -19.27 9.59 5.68
CA ASP A 246 -19.65 10.92 6.21
C ASP A 246 -18.73 12.08 5.77
N GLY A 247 -17.76 11.83 4.88
CA GLY A 247 -16.85 12.88 4.39
C GLY A 247 -16.20 13.70 5.51
N GLY A 248 -15.92 13.07 6.66
CA GLY A 248 -15.24 13.67 7.80
C GLY A 248 -16.09 14.58 8.71
N HIS A 249 -17.42 14.69 8.55
CA HIS A 249 -18.23 15.50 9.47
C HIS A 249 -18.50 14.73 10.78
N SER A 250 -17.71 15.01 11.81
CA SER A 250 -17.81 14.34 13.13
C SER A 250 -19.02 14.76 13.98
N ASP A 251 -19.89 15.64 13.49
CA ASP A 251 -20.99 16.23 14.26
C ASP A 251 -22.32 15.42 14.20
N GLY A 252 -22.35 14.31 13.46
CA GLY A 252 -23.47 13.37 13.44
C GLY A 252 -23.41 12.27 14.52
N GLU A 253 -24.52 11.57 14.75
CA GLU A 253 -24.57 10.41 15.68
C GLU A 253 -23.53 9.32 15.35
N SER A 254 -23.09 9.21 14.09
CA SER A 254 -22.00 8.32 13.63
C SER A 254 -20.66 8.59 14.33
N GLY A 255 -20.38 9.85 14.71
CA GLY A 255 -19.15 10.23 15.43
C GLY A 255 -19.05 9.64 16.84
N ARG A 256 -20.17 9.15 17.41
CA ARG A 256 -20.18 8.46 18.72
C ARG A 256 -19.74 6.99 18.62
N LEU A 257 -19.74 6.43 17.41
CA LEU A 257 -19.39 5.04 17.13
C LEU A 257 -17.95 4.89 16.61
N THR A 258 -17.23 5.98 16.35
CA THR A 258 -15.83 5.93 15.95
C THR A 258 -14.93 5.59 17.16
N PRO A 259 -14.16 4.49 17.09
CA PRO A 259 -13.20 4.19 18.13
C PRO A 259 -12.09 5.24 18.14
N ARG A 260 -11.68 5.66 19.34
CA ARG A 260 -10.55 6.59 19.52
C ARG A 260 -9.25 5.80 19.39
N LEU A 261 -8.62 5.90 18.23
CA LEU A 261 -7.27 5.38 18.02
C LEU A 261 -6.28 6.07 18.95
N GLU A 262 -5.39 5.28 19.54
CA GLU A 262 -4.23 5.80 20.27
C GLU A 262 -3.38 6.63 19.30
N ARG A 263 -3.12 7.88 19.67
CA ARG A 263 -2.24 8.78 18.91
C ARG A 263 -0.91 8.92 19.64
N ARG A 264 0.17 8.74 18.91
CA ARG A 264 1.52 8.96 19.42
C ARG A 264 2.07 10.27 18.88
N LYS A 265 2.16 11.25 19.77
CA LYS A 265 2.72 12.57 19.44
C LYS A 265 4.23 12.53 19.48
N VAL A 266 4.87 13.02 18.43
CA VAL A 266 6.33 13.11 18.32
C VAL A 266 6.71 14.50 17.84
N SER A 267 7.70 15.10 18.49
CA SER A 267 8.29 16.37 18.07
C SER A 267 9.58 16.09 17.32
N VAL A 268 9.75 16.66 16.13
CA VAL A 268 10.93 16.44 15.28
C VAL A 268 11.61 17.74 14.86
N ARG A 269 12.92 17.70 14.65
CA ARG A 269 13.70 18.83 14.12
C ARG A 269 13.93 18.69 12.62
N ARG A 270 13.84 19.79 11.88
CA ARG A 270 14.12 19.80 10.43
C ARG A 270 15.58 19.45 10.11
N ASP A 271 16.54 19.90 10.92
CA ASP A 271 17.98 19.70 10.66
C ASP A 271 18.45 18.23 10.73
N ASP A 272 17.77 17.40 11.53
CA ASP A 272 18.13 15.99 11.77
C ASP A 272 16.96 15.05 11.46
N LEU A 273 16.12 15.47 10.51
CA LEU A 273 14.82 14.85 10.21
C LEU A 273 14.93 13.35 9.95
N LEU A 274 15.84 12.94 9.05
CA LEU A 274 15.97 11.53 8.64
C LEU A 274 16.34 10.62 9.82
N ARG A 275 17.28 11.05 10.65
CA ARG A 275 17.73 10.27 11.82
C ARG A 275 16.64 10.18 12.88
N GLN A 276 15.91 11.26 13.13
CA GLN A 276 14.80 11.26 14.08
C GLN A 276 13.62 10.43 13.57
N ALA A 277 13.36 10.44 12.27
CA ALA A 277 12.37 9.57 11.64
C ALA A 277 12.73 8.09 11.82
N GLU A 278 14.00 7.71 11.61
CA GLU A 278 14.50 6.35 11.84
C GLU A 278 14.27 5.87 13.28
N GLN A 279 14.60 6.72 14.25
CA GLN A 279 14.39 6.43 15.67
C GLN A 279 12.91 6.31 16.00
N THR A 280 12.09 7.24 15.50
CA THR A 280 10.64 7.27 15.74
C THR A 280 9.97 5.99 15.24
N MET A 281 10.25 5.58 14.00
CA MET A 281 9.68 4.36 13.41
C MET A 281 10.20 3.10 14.12
N SER A 282 11.47 3.09 14.55
CA SER A 282 12.02 1.98 15.33
C SER A 282 11.36 1.86 16.71
N HIS A 283 11.05 2.97 17.39
CA HIS A 283 10.36 2.97 18.68
C HIS A 283 8.87 2.65 18.57
N LEU A 284 8.25 2.95 17.41
CA LEU A 284 6.88 2.53 17.17
C LEU A 284 6.79 1.00 17.19
N GLY A 285 7.75 0.30 16.57
CA GLY A 285 7.84 -1.17 16.61
C GLY A 285 6.52 -1.82 16.20
N HIS A 286 5.98 -2.69 17.08
CA HIS A 286 4.68 -3.34 16.88
C HIS A 286 3.46 -2.49 17.30
N SER A 287 3.69 -1.26 17.78
CA SER A 287 2.62 -0.37 18.20
C SER A 287 1.82 0.09 16.99
N ARG A 288 0.55 -0.28 16.96
CA ARG A 288 -0.41 0.17 15.94
C ARG A 288 -0.96 1.57 16.24
N ALA A 289 -0.22 2.43 16.94
CA ALA A 289 -0.67 3.80 17.24
C ALA A 289 -0.58 4.67 15.98
N MET A 290 -1.49 5.63 15.84
CA MET A 290 -1.42 6.60 14.75
C MET A 290 -0.36 7.65 15.07
N LEU A 291 0.55 7.91 14.14
CA LEU A 291 1.59 8.92 14.33
C LEU A 291 1.02 10.33 14.17
N GLU A 292 1.34 11.22 15.12
CA GLU A 292 1.05 12.65 15.04
C GLU A 292 2.35 13.43 15.23
N VAL A 293 2.79 14.15 14.20
CA VAL A 293 4.07 14.87 14.21
C VAL A 293 3.84 16.35 14.46
N GLY A 294 4.77 16.96 15.20
CA GLY A 294 4.98 18.40 15.29
C GLY A 294 6.44 18.74 15.01
N PHE A 295 6.70 19.91 14.44
CA PHE A 295 8.07 20.40 14.23
C PHE A 295 8.48 21.30 15.40
N GLU A 296 9.70 21.11 15.91
CA GLU A 296 10.23 21.91 17.01
C GLU A 296 10.34 23.39 16.61
N GLY A 297 9.81 24.28 17.45
CA GLY A 297 9.81 25.73 17.18
C GLY A 297 8.69 26.20 16.26
N GLU A 298 7.85 25.30 15.74
CA GLU A 298 6.72 25.64 14.86
C GLU A 298 5.37 25.49 15.59
N ALA A 299 4.43 26.37 15.28
CA ALA A 299 3.09 26.33 15.84
C ALA A 299 2.24 25.33 15.06
N GLY A 300 2.02 24.14 15.64
CA GLY A 300 1.03 23.18 15.13
C GLY A 300 1.47 21.73 15.24
N THR A 301 0.55 20.87 15.66
CA THR A 301 0.66 19.41 15.52
C THR A 301 -0.64 18.90 14.89
N GLY A 302 -0.61 17.76 14.21
CA GLY A 302 -1.82 17.16 13.64
C GLY A 302 -1.64 16.68 12.20
N PHE A 303 -2.74 16.65 11.45
CA PHE A 303 -2.81 16.04 10.13
C PHE A 303 -1.85 16.68 9.11
N GLY A 304 -1.84 18.02 9.01
CA GLY A 304 -0.98 18.76 8.06
C GLY A 304 0.52 18.54 8.33
N PRO A 305 1.04 18.88 9.52
CA PRO A 305 2.45 18.64 9.86
C PRO A 305 2.88 17.17 9.73
N THR A 306 1.97 16.23 9.98
CA THR A 306 2.25 14.80 9.77
C THR A 306 2.39 14.45 8.29
N LEU A 307 1.56 15.00 7.40
CA LEU A 307 1.73 14.82 5.95
C LEU A 307 3.03 15.42 5.44
N GLU A 308 3.38 16.60 5.96
CA GLU A 308 4.66 17.25 5.64
C GLU A 308 5.83 16.38 6.12
N PHE A 309 5.76 15.79 7.31
CA PHE A 309 6.77 14.86 7.81
C PHE A 309 7.01 13.69 6.85
N TYR A 310 5.96 13.00 6.40
CA TYR A 310 6.12 11.91 5.44
C TYR A 310 6.75 12.38 4.13
N SER A 311 6.29 13.52 3.60
CA SER A 311 6.82 14.11 2.35
C SER A 311 8.29 14.51 2.47
N ALA A 312 8.66 15.16 3.58
CA ALA A 312 10.02 15.60 3.85
C ALA A 312 10.96 14.41 4.09
N VAL A 313 10.52 13.38 4.82
CA VAL A 313 11.29 12.14 4.99
C VAL A 313 11.48 11.42 3.66
N SER A 314 10.44 11.32 2.81
CA SER A 314 10.56 10.76 1.46
C SER A 314 11.61 11.50 0.63
N ARG A 315 11.67 12.83 0.74
CA ARG A 315 12.68 13.66 0.06
C ARG A 315 14.09 13.44 0.62
N GLU A 316 14.25 13.36 1.94
CA GLU A 316 15.54 13.09 2.59
C GLU A 316 16.14 11.75 2.14
N ILE A 317 15.32 10.71 2.00
CA ILE A 317 15.74 9.38 1.55
C ILE A 317 16.20 9.38 0.08
N GLN A 318 15.74 10.35 -0.73
CA GLN A 318 16.12 10.49 -2.14
C GLN A 318 17.46 11.21 -2.36
N LYS A 319 18.10 11.73 -1.31
CA LYS A 319 19.39 12.43 -1.44
C LYS A 319 20.46 11.53 -2.07
N ALA A 320 21.12 12.03 -3.11
CA ALA A 320 22.17 11.30 -3.83
C ALA A 320 23.36 10.93 -2.93
N SER A 321 23.62 11.74 -1.89
CA SER A 321 24.66 11.47 -0.89
C SER A 321 24.46 10.15 -0.12
N LEU A 322 23.23 9.64 -0.05
CA LEU A 322 22.93 8.36 0.61
C LEU A 322 23.25 7.14 -0.26
N ARG A 323 23.38 7.32 -1.59
CA ARG A 323 23.67 6.25 -2.57
C ARG A 323 22.75 5.02 -2.41
N LEU A 324 21.47 5.28 -2.11
CA LEU A 324 20.49 4.20 -1.95
C LEU A 324 19.96 3.70 -3.29
N TRP A 325 19.73 4.62 -4.23
CA TRP A 325 18.93 4.40 -5.43
C TRP A 325 19.78 4.35 -6.71
N HIS A 326 19.35 3.52 -7.64
CA HIS A 326 19.80 3.54 -9.03
C HIS A 326 19.22 4.77 -9.74
N GLY A 327 20.00 5.39 -10.63
CA GLY A 327 19.57 6.52 -11.44
C GLY A 327 20.56 7.69 -11.44
N ARG A 328 20.12 8.81 -12.02
CA ARG A 328 20.93 10.03 -12.17
C ARG A 328 20.79 10.95 -10.97
N SER A 329 21.89 11.58 -10.58
CA SER A 329 21.87 12.65 -9.58
C SER A 329 21.50 13.97 -10.25
N VAL A 330 20.46 14.61 -9.75
CA VAL A 330 19.97 15.90 -10.26
C VAL A 330 20.05 16.92 -9.13
N ALA A 331 20.78 18.00 -9.36
CA ALA A 331 20.79 19.14 -8.45
C ALA A 331 19.44 19.84 -8.53
N THR A 332 18.77 20.02 -7.39
CA THR A 332 17.61 20.91 -7.37
C THR A 332 18.10 22.34 -7.39
N ALA A 333 17.73 23.09 -8.43
CA ALA A 333 17.78 24.55 -8.43
C ALA A 333 16.75 25.06 -7.43
N VAL A 334 17.09 25.05 -6.15
CA VAL A 334 16.37 25.86 -5.16
C VAL A 334 16.86 27.28 -5.40
N ASP A 335 15.94 28.14 -5.83
CA ASP A 335 16.08 29.57 -6.14
C ASP A 335 17.41 30.20 -5.69
N ASN A 336 18.24 30.64 -6.65
CA ASN A 336 19.32 31.64 -6.57
C ASN A 336 19.86 32.02 -5.17
N THR A 337 20.15 31.03 -4.34
CA THR A 337 20.69 31.22 -3.00
C THR A 337 22.03 30.51 -2.99
N GLU A 338 23.06 31.21 -2.53
CA GLU A 338 24.46 30.77 -2.41
C GLU A 338 24.63 29.66 -1.35
N GLY A 339 23.74 28.66 -1.34
CA GLY A 339 23.77 27.51 -0.46
C GLY A 339 24.34 26.26 -1.14
N PRO A 340 24.71 25.22 -0.36
CA PRO A 340 25.18 23.96 -0.92
C PRO A 340 24.08 23.31 -1.77
N HIS A 341 24.37 23.07 -3.05
CA HIS A 341 23.45 22.37 -3.94
C HIS A 341 23.20 20.95 -3.41
N VAL A 342 21.95 20.67 -3.00
CA VAL A 342 21.53 19.33 -2.62
C VAL A 342 21.12 18.57 -3.88
N GLU A 343 21.76 17.43 -4.10
CA GLU A 343 21.45 16.53 -5.20
C GLU A 343 20.51 15.40 -4.75
N TYR A 344 19.57 15.08 -5.61
CA TYR A 344 18.61 14.00 -5.42
C TYR A 344 18.74 12.99 -6.56
N THR A 345 18.60 11.71 -6.24
CA THR A 345 18.58 10.65 -7.25
C THR A 345 17.20 10.60 -7.90
N THR A 346 17.17 10.54 -9.23
CA THR A 346 15.95 10.39 -10.03
C THR A 346 16.17 9.31 -11.09
N SER A 347 15.10 8.59 -11.43
CA SER A 347 15.09 7.58 -12.49
C SER A 347 13.78 7.70 -13.25
N GLU A 348 13.80 7.49 -14.57
CA GLU A 348 12.62 7.62 -15.44
C GLU A 348 11.57 6.54 -15.13
N GLY A 349 12.01 5.31 -14.85
CA GLY A 349 11.13 4.22 -14.41
C GLY A 349 10.78 4.26 -12.92
N GLY A 350 11.24 5.25 -12.17
CA GLY A 350 11.14 5.28 -10.71
C GLY A 350 12.32 4.64 -9.99
N LEU A 351 12.36 4.83 -8.67
CA LEU A 351 13.46 4.49 -7.78
C LEU A 351 13.48 2.99 -7.49
N TYR A 352 14.64 2.38 -7.70
CA TYR A 352 14.97 1.01 -7.32
C TYR A 352 16.34 1.03 -6.63
N PRO A 353 16.66 0.11 -5.70
CA PRO A 353 17.95 0.11 -5.02
C PRO A 353 19.12 0.06 -6.01
N ALA A 354 20.16 0.84 -5.79
CA ALA A 354 21.40 0.68 -6.55
C ALA A 354 22.06 -0.66 -6.21
N ALA A 355 22.56 -1.38 -7.21
CA ALA A 355 23.42 -2.55 -7.03
C ALA A 355 24.83 -2.13 -6.55
N HIS A 356 24.94 -1.49 -5.39
CA HIS A 356 26.21 -0.97 -4.87
C HIS A 356 26.84 -1.89 -3.81
N GLY A 357 27.94 -2.54 -4.18
CA GLY A 357 28.75 -3.34 -3.27
C GLY A 357 29.83 -2.53 -2.54
N SER A 358 29.49 -1.85 -1.44
CA SER A 358 30.56 -1.29 -0.59
C SER A 358 31.37 -2.40 0.09
N GLN A 359 32.69 -2.36 -0.07
CA GLN A 359 33.60 -3.31 0.59
C GLN A 359 33.68 -3.09 2.11
N ASN A 360 33.27 -1.91 2.60
CA ASN A 360 33.28 -1.58 4.02
C ASN A 360 32.04 -2.14 4.74
N ALA A 361 32.24 -3.05 5.70
CA ALA A 361 31.16 -3.66 6.47
C ALA A 361 30.26 -2.65 7.18
N LYS A 362 30.85 -1.60 7.78
CA LYS A 362 30.09 -0.57 8.51
C LYS A 362 29.17 0.22 7.59
N GLN A 363 29.62 0.50 6.37
CA GLN A 363 28.81 1.20 5.36
C GLN A 363 27.67 0.30 4.86
N ARG A 364 27.92 -0.99 4.63
CA ARG A 364 26.86 -1.95 4.30
C ARG A 364 25.81 -2.05 5.39
N ASP A 365 26.21 -2.19 6.65
CA ASP A 365 25.28 -2.27 7.77
C ASP A 365 24.44 -1.00 7.91
N ALA A 366 25.06 0.17 7.71
CA ALA A 366 24.35 1.45 7.70
C ALA A 366 23.32 1.50 6.55
N ARG A 367 23.70 1.06 5.34
CA ARG A 367 22.80 0.95 4.19
C ARG A 367 21.62 0.01 4.48
N MET A 368 21.87 -1.15 5.10
CA MET A 368 20.83 -2.12 5.44
C MET A 368 19.80 -1.52 6.41
N LYS A 369 20.26 -0.76 7.41
CA LYS A 369 19.38 -0.06 8.35
C LYS A 369 18.51 0.98 7.66
N LYS A 370 19.01 1.66 6.61
CA LYS A 370 18.20 2.59 5.80
C LYS A 370 17.09 1.86 5.05
N PHE A 371 17.38 0.72 4.43
CA PHE A 371 16.36 -0.08 3.73
C PHE A 371 15.34 -0.72 4.68
N GLU A 372 15.78 -1.19 5.84
CA GLU A 372 14.86 -1.65 6.88
C GLU A 372 13.94 -0.53 7.38
N PHE A 373 14.47 0.68 7.52
CA PHE A 373 13.66 1.86 7.80
C PHE A 373 12.66 2.18 6.69
N ILE A 374 13.06 2.10 5.41
CA ILE A 374 12.13 2.28 4.28
C ILE A 374 10.97 1.28 4.35
N GLY A 375 11.25 0.01 4.68
CA GLY A 375 10.22 -1.00 4.90
C GLY A 375 9.22 -0.63 6.00
N ARG A 376 9.73 -0.17 7.16
CA ARG A 376 8.87 0.33 8.26
C ARG A 376 8.07 1.56 7.86
N LEU A 377 8.69 2.48 7.12
CA LEU A 377 8.04 3.70 6.65
C LEU A 377 6.87 3.39 5.71
N LEU A 378 7.08 2.45 4.76
CA LEU A 378 6.03 1.97 3.86
C LEU A 378 4.86 1.35 4.64
N ALA A 379 5.15 0.42 5.56
CA ALA A 379 4.11 -0.21 6.35
C ALA A 379 3.36 0.80 7.24
N GLN A 380 4.08 1.70 7.91
CA GLN A 380 3.45 2.70 8.74
C GLN A 380 2.57 3.66 7.93
N ALA A 381 3.06 4.12 6.76
CA ALA A 381 2.30 4.97 5.87
C ALA A 381 1.00 4.29 5.42
N LEU A 382 1.05 3.00 5.07
CA LEU A 382 -0.14 2.24 4.67
C LEU A 382 -1.18 2.11 5.79
N ILE A 383 -0.76 1.77 7.00
CA ILE A 383 -1.65 1.66 8.17
C ILE A 383 -2.29 3.01 8.53
N ASP A 384 -1.54 4.10 8.40
CA ASP A 384 -2.02 5.45 8.70
C ASP A 384 -2.75 6.10 7.52
N ALA A 385 -2.96 5.36 6.42
CA ALA A 385 -3.57 5.82 5.17
C ALA A 385 -2.88 7.09 4.62
N ARG A 386 -1.55 7.11 4.68
CA ARG A 386 -0.67 8.17 4.18
C ARG A 386 0.06 7.69 2.94
N MET A 387 0.36 8.64 2.06
CA MET A 387 1.19 8.39 0.89
C MET A 387 2.60 8.87 1.14
N LEU A 388 3.53 8.28 0.41
CA LEU A 388 4.92 8.68 0.36
C LEU A 388 5.20 9.38 -0.97
N ASP A 389 5.90 10.51 -0.93
CA ASP A 389 6.43 11.17 -2.12
C ASP A 389 7.73 10.49 -2.57
N LEU A 390 7.66 9.16 -2.73
CA LEU A 390 8.78 8.31 -3.11
C LEU A 390 8.35 7.54 -4.35
N PRO A 391 8.76 7.97 -5.56
CA PRO A 391 8.34 7.32 -6.80
C PRO A 391 9.09 5.99 -6.98
N LEU A 392 8.70 4.96 -6.22
CA LEU A 392 9.30 3.63 -6.30
C LEU A 392 8.90 2.93 -7.60
N ASN A 393 9.86 2.26 -8.24
CA ASN A 393 9.60 1.49 -9.46
C ASN A 393 8.67 0.29 -9.15
N PRO A 394 7.71 -0.07 -10.04
CA PRO A 394 6.85 -1.25 -9.85
C PRO A 394 7.62 -2.56 -9.52
N VAL A 395 8.81 -2.77 -10.09
CA VAL A 395 9.71 -3.89 -9.79
C VAL A 395 10.05 -3.98 -8.29
N PHE A 396 10.15 -2.85 -7.59
CA PHE A 396 10.34 -2.82 -6.14
C PHE A 396 9.20 -3.56 -5.41
N PHE A 397 7.96 -3.33 -5.84
CA PHE A 397 6.78 -3.94 -5.23
C PHE A 397 6.61 -5.40 -5.63
N LYS A 398 7.01 -5.80 -6.85
CA LYS A 398 7.08 -7.20 -7.24
C LYS A 398 7.98 -8.01 -6.30
N TRP A 399 9.15 -7.46 -5.94
CA TRP A 399 10.01 -8.07 -4.91
C TRP A 399 9.32 -8.13 -3.54
N LEU A 400 8.67 -7.04 -3.13
CA LEU A 400 7.97 -6.97 -1.84
C LEU A 400 6.89 -8.05 -1.73
N CYS A 401 6.29 -8.47 -2.85
CA CYS A 401 5.33 -9.58 -2.91
C CYS A 401 5.97 -10.98 -2.77
N GLY A 402 7.30 -11.09 -2.85
CA GLY A 402 8.00 -12.37 -2.86
C GLY A 402 7.99 -13.06 -4.23
N GLU A 403 7.85 -12.28 -5.30
CA GLU A 403 7.91 -12.75 -6.68
C GLU A 403 9.32 -12.61 -7.28
N ASP A 404 10.37 -12.67 -6.43
CA ASP A 404 11.75 -12.43 -6.87
C ASP A 404 12.31 -13.47 -7.84
N LYS A 405 11.68 -14.65 -7.87
CA LYS A 405 12.06 -15.74 -8.76
C LYS A 405 11.46 -15.65 -10.16
N SER A 406 10.47 -14.78 -10.36
CA SER A 406 9.83 -14.54 -11.66
C SER A 406 10.34 -13.25 -12.32
N PHE A 407 11.45 -12.68 -11.85
CA PHE A 407 12.10 -11.54 -12.50
C PHE A 407 12.71 -11.94 -13.85
N GLY A 408 12.31 -11.25 -14.91
CA GLY A 408 12.78 -11.49 -16.27
C GLY A 408 12.95 -10.20 -17.09
N LEU A 409 13.11 -10.32 -18.41
CA LEU A 409 13.25 -9.16 -19.31
C LEU A 409 12.06 -8.20 -19.27
N ALA A 410 10.84 -8.73 -19.05
CA ALA A 410 9.65 -7.91 -18.90
C ALA A 410 9.81 -6.88 -17.76
N ASP A 411 10.45 -7.29 -16.66
CA ASP A 411 10.72 -6.42 -15.52
C ASP A 411 11.90 -5.48 -15.80
N LEU A 412 12.90 -5.93 -16.56
CA LEU A 412 13.99 -5.07 -17.01
C LEU A 412 13.46 -3.92 -17.88
N GLU A 413 12.49 -4.18 -18.77
CA GLU A 413 11.86 -3.14 -19.58
C GLU A 413 11.18 -2.06 -18.71
N ILE A 414 10.62 -2.45 -17.57
CA ILE A 414 10.00 -1.54 -16.60
C ILE A 414 11.05 -0.82 -15.75
N PHE A 415 12.14 -1.51 -15.38
CA PHE A 415 13.22 -0.95 -14.58
C PHE A 415 14.10 0.03 -15.36
N ASP A 416 14.65 -0.41 -16.49
CA ASP A 416 15.52 0.33 -17.39
C ASP A 416 15.23 -0.06 -18.85
N LYS A 417 14.37 0.72 -19.49
CA LYS A 417 13.98 0.54 -20.89
C LYS A 417 15.17 0.67 -21.85
N THR A 418 16.13 1.53 -21.55
CA THR A 418 17.30 1.74 -22.42
C THR A 418 18.20 0.52 -22.38
N LEU A 419 18.49 -0.01 -21.18
CA LEU A 419 19.25 -1.23 -21.02
C LEU A 419 18.53 -2.43 -21.67
N TYR A 420 17.21 -2.56 -21.48
CA TYR A 420 16.41 -3.57 -22.16
C TYR A 420 16.55 -3.51 -23.69
N GLN A 421 16.45 -2.31 -24.27
CA GLN A 421 16.61 -2.11 -25.71
C GLN A 421 18.01 -2.48 -26.18
N SER A 422 19.05 -2.07 -25.46
CA SER A 422 20.44 -2.42 -25.79
C SER A 422 20.69 -3.93 -25.76
N LEU A 423 20.19 -4.63 -24.73
CA LEU A 423 20.30 -6.10 -24.66
C LEU A 423 19.49 -6.78 -25.77
N ARG A 424 18.31 -6.28 -26.10
CA ARG A 424 17.51 -6.80 -27.22
C ARG A 424 18.23 -6.62 -28.57
N THR A 425 18.86 -5.47 -28.79
CA THR A 425 19.68 -5.25 -30.00
C THR A 425 20.89 -6.18 -30.03
N LEU A 426 21.56 -6.38 -28.90
CA LEU A 426 22.69 -7.31 -28.79
C LEU A 426 22.29 -8.76 -29.12
N ALA A 427 21.11 -9.19 -28.67
CA ALA A 427 20.56 -10.51 -28.98
C ALA A 427 20.23 -10.70 -30.48
N LEU A 428 19.96 -9.60 -31.20
CA LEU A 428 19.63 -9.58 -32.63
C LEU A 428 20.83 -9.27 -33.53
N THR A 429 22.01 -9.11 -32.96
CA THR A 429 23.22 -8.74 -33.72
C THR A 429 23.75 -9.94 -34.50
N ASP A 430 24.20 -9.71 -35.73
CA ASP A 430 24.79 -10.76 -36.56
C ASP A 430 26.16 -11.18 -36.03
N ALA A 431 26.54 -12.45 -36.26
CA ALA A 431 27.79 -13.02 -35.73
C ALA A 431 29.05 -12.24 -36.14
N GLU A 432 29.03 -11.62 -37.32
CA GLU A 432 30.16 -10.86 -37.88
C GLU A 432 30.38 -9.51 -37.19
N ASP A 433 29.33 -8.95 -36.57
CA ASP A 433 29.38 -7.62 -35.96
C ASP A 433 29.84 -7.65 -34.50
N PHE A 434 29.82 -8.81 -33.82
CA PHE A 434 30.20 -8.94 -32.41
C PHE A 434 31.64 -8.51 -32.11
N GLU A 435 32.59 -8.79 -33.03
CA GLU A 435 33.99 -8.40 -32.85
C GLU A 435 34.15 -6.87 -32.74
N SER A 436 33.24 -6.09 -33.34
CA SER A 436 33.25 -4.63 -33.30
C SER A 436 32.64 -4.02 -32.03
N LEU A 437 31.90 -4.81 -31.25
CA LEU A 437 31.19 -4.33 -30.05
C LEU A 437 32.10 -4.21 -28.83
N GLU A 438 33.23 -4.93 -28.81
CA GLU A 438 34.19 -4.98 -27.69
C GLU A 438 33.52 -5.23 -26.32
N GLN A 439 32.41 -5.98 -26.30
CA GLN A 439 31.65 -6.26 -25.08
C GLN A 439 32.25 -7.47 -24.33
N TYR A 440 32.32 -7.38 -23.00
CA TYR A 440 32.83 -8.45 -22.12
C TYR A 440 31.78 -8.85 -21.09
N PHE A 441 32.02 -9.94 -20.34
CA PHE A 441 31.16 -10.38 -19.23
C PHE A 441 31.30 -9.50 -17.98
N THR A 442 31.12 -8.20 -18.16
CA THR A 442 31.09 -7.15 -17.14
C THR A 442 29.70 -6.52 -17.08
N LEU A 443 29.38 -5.86 -15.96
CA LEU A 443 28.08 -5.20 -15.82
C LEU A 443 28.01 -3.97 -16.74
N PRO A 444 26.97 -3.82 -17.59
CA PRO A 444 26.81 -2.61 -18.39
C PRO A 444 26.83 -1.34 -17.55
N GLY A 445 27.70 -0.39 -17.89
CA GLY A 445 27.89 0.86 -17.14
C GLY A 445 28.86 0.78 -15.96
N ASP A 446 29.31 -0.40 -15.56
CA ASP A 446 30.41 -0.60 -14.59
C ASP A 446 31.34 -1.73 -15.04
N GLU A 447 32.28 -1.38 -15.93
CA GLU A 447 33.30 -2.31 -16.43
C GLU A 447 34.22 -2.85 -15.32
N SER A 448 34.26 -2.20 -14.14
CA SER A 448 35.05 -2.69 -13.02
C SER A 448 34.44 -3.96 -12.41
N PHE A 449 33.14 -4.19 -12.64
CA PHE A 449 32.36 -5.27 -12.09
C PHE A 449 32.28 -6.46 -13.06
N GLU A 450 32.82 -7.61 -12.63
CA GLU A 450 32.76 -8.87 -13.39
C GLU A 450 31.47 -9.63 -13.06
N LEU A 451 30.68 -9.99 -14.08
CA LEU A 451 29.46 -10.80 -13.91
C LEU A 451 29.79 -12.27 -13.62
N VAL A 452 30.93 -12.75 -14.15
CA VAL A 452 31.49 -14.07 -13.88
C VAL A 452 32.98 -13.95 -13.61
N LYS A 453 33.56 -14.90 -12.90
CA LYS A 453 34.99 -14.92 -12.59
C LYS A 453 35.84 -14.80 -13.87
N GLY A 454 36.65 -13.75 -13.97
CA GLY A 454 37.47 -13.48 -15.15
C GLY A 454 36.70 -12.86 -16.31
N GLY A 455 35.50 -12.33 -16.07
CA GLY A 455 34.59 -11.79 -17.08
C GLY A 455 35.18 -10.65 -17.92
N LYS A 456 36.10 -9.86 -17.34
CA LYS A 456 36.86 -8.81 -18.06
C LYS A 456 37.72 -9.34 -19.21
N ASN A 457 38.10 -10.60 -19.19
CA ASN A 457 38.92 -11.24 -20.24
C ASN A 457 38.09 -12.20 -21.10
N ARG A 458 36.76 -12.19 -20.93
CA ARG A 458 35.84 -13.06 -21.66
C ARG A 458 34.97 -12.20 -22.59
N PRO A 459 35.29 -12.11 -23.89
CA PRO A 459 34.48 -11.35 -24.83
C PRO A 459 33.11 -12.01 -25.02
N VAL A 460 32.12 -11.18 -25.31
CA VAL A 460 30.77 -11.61 -25.70
C VAL A 460 30.75 -11.84 -27.21
N ASP A 461 30.37 -13.04 -27.62
CA ASP A 461 30.32 -13.49 -29.02
C ASP A 461 28.97 -14.17 -29.32
N SER A 462 28.71 -14.49 -30.58
CA SER A 462 27.44 -15.13 -30.99
C SER A 462 27.15 -16.48 -30.32
N THR A 463 28.16 -17.17 -29.78
CA THR A 463 28.00 -18.47 -29.11
C THR A 463 27.67 -18.33 -27.63
N ASN A 464 28.10 -17.23 -27.01
CA ASN A 464 28.00 -17.00 -25.57
C ASN A 464 27.14 -15.77 -25.21
N VAL A 465 26.68 -15.00 -26.21
CA VAL A 465 25.74 -13.88 -26.05
C VAL A 465 24.48 -14.35 -25.38
N THR A 466 24.09 -15.61 -25.63
CA THR A 466 23.08 -16.26 -24.82
C THR A 466 23.56 -16.31 -23.37
N GLN A 467 24.65 -16.94 -22.95
CA GLN A 467 25.05 -16.87 -21.54
C GLN A 467 25.15 -15.45 -20.91
N TYR A 468 25.51 -14.42 -21.68
CA TYR A 468 25.51 -13.02 -21.26
C TYR A 468 24.08 -12.43 -21.10
N ILE A 469 23.21 -12.76 -22.06
CA ILE A 469 21.81 -12.34 -22.16
C ILE A 469 20.88 -13.46 -21.66
N LYS A 470 20.74 -14.59 -22.35
CA LYS A 470 20.02 -15.85 -22.06
C LYS A 470 20.85 -16.99 -21.36
N VAL A 471 20.72 -17.22 -20.05
CA VAL A 471 21.04 -18.54 -19.44
C VAL A 471 19.76 -19.38 -19.37
N GLY A 472 19.51 -20.19 -20.40
CA GLY A 472 18.34 -21.08 -20.46
C GLY A 472 16.99 -20.34 -20.46
N TYR A 473 15.91 -21.07 -20.14
CA TYR A 473 14.52 -20.60 -20.17
C TYR A 473 14.23 -19.52 -19.09
N CYS A 474 14.76 -18.30 -19.28
CA CYS A 474 14.34 -17.01 -18.71
C CYS A 474 15.15 -16.37 -17.57
N ALA A 475 16.45 -16.61 -17.44
CA ALA A 475 17.25 -15.83 -16.48
C ALA A 475 18.45 -15.15 -17.15
N PHE A 476 18.41 -13.81 -17.17
CA PHE A 476 19.39 -12.99 -17.85
C PHE A 476 20.43 -12.51 -16.84
N LEU A 477 21.71 -12.87 -17.01
CA LEU A 477 22.73 -12.66 -15.97
C LEU A 477 22.81 -11.19 -15.52
N VAL A 478 22.73 -10.25 -16.48
CA VAL A 478 22.61 -8.81 -16.22
C VAL A 478 21.32 -8.48 -15.44
N THR A 479 20.16 -8.95 -15.91
CA THR A 479 18.86 -8.71 -15.25
C THR A 479 18.80 -9.28 -13.84
N HIS A 480 19.30 -10.50 -13.63
CA HIS A 480 19.35 -11.13 -12.33
C HIS A 480 20.28 -10.37 -11.39
N TRP A 481 21.40 -9.86 -11.91
CA TRP A 481 22.29 -9.03 -11.12
C TRP A 481 21.62 -7.71 -10.70
N GLU A 482 21.04 -6.97 -11.65
CA GLU A 482 20.40 -5.67 -11.41
C GLU A 482 19.16 -5.78 -10.51
N LEU A 483 18.29 -6.76 -10.77
CA LEU A 483 16.98 -6.88 -10.12
C LEU A 483 16.95 -7.83 -8.92
N VAL A 484 17.97 -8.68 -8.76
CA VAL A 484 17.92 -9.73 -7.73
C VAL A 484 19.16 -9.75 -6.87
N GLU A 485 20.26 -10.29 -7.36
CA GLU A 485 21.40 -10.60 -6.49
C GLU A 485 22.14 -9.35 -6.03
N GLY A 486 22.25 -8.32 -6.88
CA GLY A 486 22.90 -7.05 -6.54
C GLY A 486 22.18 -6.23 -5.47
N VAL A 487 20.89 -6.52 -5.23
CA VAL A 487 20.03 -5.77 -4.31
C VAL A 487 19.35 -6.64 -3.25
N ARG A 488 19.60 -7.96 -3.24
CA ARG A 488 18.92 -8.94 -2.37
C ARG A 488 18.96 -8.51 -0.91
N ARG A 489 20.10 -8.05 -0.40
CA ARG A 489 20.26 -7.72 1.02
C ARG A 489 19.42 -6.52 1.42
N GLU A 490 19.40 -5.51 0.56
CA GLU A 490 18.63 -4.28 0.67
C GLU A 490 17.14 -4.60 0.67
N MET A 491 16.69 -5.38 -0.31
CA MET A 491 15.27 -5.71 -0.45
C MET A 491 14.78 -6.65 0.65
N GLU A 492 15.62 -7.60 1.11
CA GLU A 492 15.33 -8.38 2.32
C GLU A 492 15.26 -7.50 3.57
N ALA A 493 16.05 -6.42 3.65
CA ALA A 493 15.93 -5.46 4.74
C ALA A 493 14.60 -4.70 4.68
N VAL A 494 14.16 -4.26 3.49
CA VAL A 494 12.83 -3.68 3.29
C VAL A 494 11.74 -4.64 3.76
N ARG A 495 11.77 -5.90 3.32
CA ARG A 495 10.79 -6.93 3.73
C ARG A 495 10.73 -7.09 5.24
N ARG A 496 11.89 -7.24 5.92
CA ARG A 496 11.95 -7.31 7.39
C ARG A 496 11.38 -6.07 8.07
N GLY A 497 11.69 -4.89 7.54
CA GLY A 497 11.14 -3.63 8.04
C GLY A 497 9.62 -3.58 7.92
N PHE A 498 9.10 -3.97 6.77
CA PHE A 498 7.67 -4.00 6.48
C PHE A 498 6.93 -5.01 7.36
N GLU A 499 7.41 -6.27 7.40
CA GLU A 499 6.82 -7.36 8.19
C GLU A 499 6.84 -7.11 9.70
N SER A 500 7.69 -6.21 10.19
CA SER A 500 7.66 -5.81 11.60
C SER A 500 6.36 -5.10 12.01
N ILE A 501 5.58 -4.59 11.05
CA ILE A 501 4.34 -3.83 11.27
C ILE A 501 3.12 -4.49 10.57
N ILE A 502 3.21 -4.84 9.28
CA ILE A 502 2.13 -5.43 8.47
C ILE A 502 2.60 -6.73 7.83
N SER A 503 1.74 -7.74 7.74
CA SER A 503 2.06 -8.96 7.00
C SER A 503 2.09 -8.70 5.49
N LEU A 504 3.14 -9.18 4.81
CA LEU A 504 3.21 -9.12 3.34
C LEU A 504 2.09 -9.92 2.66
N SER A 505 1.52 -10.91 3.36
CA SER A 505 0.36 -11.68 2.87
C SER A 505 -0.89 -10.82 2.61
N ASP A 506 -1.00 -9.67 3.26
CA ASP A 506 -2.16 -8.78 3.11
C ASP A 506 -2.09 -8.03 1.75
N LEU A 507 -0.91 -7.98 1.13
CA LEU A 507 -0.67 -7.26 -0.11
C LEU A 507 -0.74 -8.15 -1.37
N THR A 508 -0.80 -9.47 -1.24
CA THR A 508 -0.70 -10.42 -2.38
C THR A 508 -1.86 -10.32 -3.37
N SER A 509 -2.90 -9.55 -3.07
CA SER A 509 -4.03 -9.33 -3.97
C SER A 509 -3.86 -8.14 -4.93
N PHE A 510 -2.80 -7.34 -4.76
CA PHE A 510 -2.52 -6.17 -5.60
C PHE A 510 -1.42 -6.48 -6.61
N THR A 511 -1.52 -5.88 -7.79
CA THR A 511 -0.43 -5.93 -8.77
C THR A 511 0.68 -4.94 -8.38
N PRO A 512 1.91 -5.09 -8.91
CA PRO A 512 2.98 -4.13 -8.62
C PRO A 512 2.62 -2.67 -8.94
N ASP A 513 1.93 -2.42 -10.05
CA ASP A 513 1.44 -1.08 -10.43
C ASP A 513 0.41 -0.53 -9.44
N GLU A 514 -0.49 -1.39 -8.93
CA GLU A 514 -1.48 -1.00 -7.93
C GLU A 514 -0.85 -0.74 -6.56
N MET A 515 0.26 -1.41 -6.24
CA MET A 515 1.04 -1.10 -5.04
C MET A 515 1.70 0.26 -5.13
N GLU A 516 2.28 0.60 -6.28
CA GLU A 516 2.79 1.95 -6.51
C GLU A 516 1.66 2.97 -6.24
N GLU A 517 0.47 2.76 -6.81
CA GLU A 517 -0.66 3.65 -6.57
C GLU A 517 -1.09 3.67 -5.08
N LEU A 518 -1.05 2.52 -4.40
CA LEU A 518 -1.42 2.39 -2.99
C LEU A 518 -0.48 3.17 -2.04
N PHE A 519 0.84 3.12 -2.27
CA PHE A 519 1.85 3.76 -1.41
C PHE A 519 2.21 5.16 -1.86
N CYS A 520 2.29 5.39 -3.16
CA CYS A 520 2.82 6.62 -3.76
C CYS A 520 1.69 7.57 -4.20
N GLY A 521 0.43 7.13 -4.17
CA GLY A 521 -0.72 7.94 -4.56
C GLY A 521 -1.06 7.84 -6.04
N CYS A 522 -1.82 8.83 -6.52
CA CYS A 522 -2.36 8.88 -7.89
C CYS A 522 -1.31 8.55 -8.97
N SER A 523 -1.60 7.55 -9.81
CA SER A 523 -0.77 7.15 -10.97
C SER A 523 -0.69 8.27 -12.01
N GLU A 524 0.33 8.28 -12.86
CA GLU A 524 0.54 9.33 -13.87
C GLU A 524 -0.64 9.48 -14.85
N ALA A 525 -1.24 8.36 -15.26
CA ALA A 525 -2.42 8.38 -16.12
C ALA A 525 -3.64 9.04 -15.43
N THR A 526 -3.82 8.77 -14.14
CA THR A 526 -4.89 9.35 -13.33
C THR A 526 -4.59 10.82 -13.02
N TRP A 527 -3.33 11.15 -12.78
CA TRP A 527 -2.83 12.49 -12.56
C TRP A 527 -3.21 13.40 -13.73
N THR A 528 -2.81 13.04 -14.96
CA THR A 528 -3.11 13.83 -16.17
C THR A 528 -4.61 14.11 -16.35
N ARG A 529 -5.47 13.12 -16.07
CA ARG A 529 -6.94 13.31 -16.14
C ARG A 529 -7.48 14.22 -15.03
N THR A 530 -6.87 14.17 -13.86
CA THR A 530 -7.30 14.89 -12.65
C THR A 530 -7.10 16.41 -12.76
N TRP A 531 -6.12 16.85 -13.56
CA TRP A 531 -5.82 18.27 -13.79
C TRP A 531 -6.55 18.90 -14.99
N SER A 532 -7.46 18.16 -15.64
CA SER A 532 -8.35 18.73 -16.66
C SER A 532 -9.33 19.74 -16.04
N GLU A 533 -9.72 20.76 -16.80
CA GLU A 533 -10.67 21.78 -16.31
C GLU A 533 -11.98 21.18 -15.80
N ALA A 534 -12.52 20.19 -16.53
CA ALA A 534 -13.74 19.50 -16.13
C ALA A 534 -13.56 18.74 -14.80
N ALA A 535 -12.43 18.06 -14.60
CA ALA A 535 -12.14 17.37 -13.35
C ALA A 535 -11.99 18.36 -12.18
N LEU A 536 -11.20 19.42 -12.37
CA LEU A 536 -10.98 20.48 -11.37
C LEU A 536 -12.28 21.19 -10.98
N GLN A 537 -13.14 21.51 -11.96
CA GLN A 537 -14.44 22.13 -11.73
C GLN A 537 -15.34 21.26 -10.85
N THR A 538 -15.32 19.95 -11.02
CA THR A 538 -16.11 19.04 -10.17
C THR A 538 -15.50 18.79 -8.79
N ALA A 539 -14.20 19.00 -8.63
CA ALA A 539 -13.49 18.60 -7.42
C ALA A 539 -13.27 19.76 -6.44
N ILE A 540 -13.12 20.99 -6.94
CA ILE A 540 -13.05 22.19 -6.11
C ILE A 540 -14.44 22.48 -5.56
N LYS A 541 -14.53 22.70 -4.25
CA LYS A 541 -15.77 23.13 -3.59
C LYS A 541 -15.67 24.62 -3.21
N PRO A 542 -16.28 25.54 -3.98
CA PRO A 542 -16.39 26.94 -3.57
C PRO A 542 -17.31 27.05 -2.35
N ASP A 543 -16.94 27.88 -1.39
CA ASP A 543 -17.75 28.15 -0.20
C ASP A 543 -17.49 29.59 0.31
N HIS A 544 -18.25 30.03 1.32
CA HIS A 544 -18.04 31.27 2.06
C HIS A 544 -17.68 32.49 1.18
N GLY A 545 -18.58 32.86 0.28
CA GLY A 545 -18.46 34.05 -0.57
C GLY A 545 -17.94 33.79 -1.98
N TYR A 546 -17.66 32.54 -2.35
CA TYR A 546 -17.47 32.12 -3.74
C TYR A 546 -18.46 31.03 -4.16
N SER A 547 -18.72 30.99 -5.46
CA SER A 547 -19.49 29.98 -6.18
C SER A 547 -18.70 29.52 -7.41
N HIS A 548 -19.15 28.47 -8.10
CA HIS A 548 -18.53 28.06 -9.36
C HIS A 548 -18.59 29.14 -10.46
N ASP A 549 -19.49 30.13 -10.31
CA ASP A 549 -19.61 31.26 -11.23
C ASP A 549 -18.67 32.43 -10.91
N SER A 550 -18.03 32.41 -9.75
CA SER A 550 -17.11 33.46 -9.34
C SER A 550 -15.88 33.50 -10.23
N GLU A 551 -15.45 34.69 -10.65
CA GLU A 551 -14.31 34.89 -11.55
C GLU A 551 -13.04 34.26 -10.99
N GLN A 552 -12.78 34.42 -9.68
CA GLN A 552 -11.59 33.87 -9.01
C GLN A 552 -11.57 32.33 -9.03
N ILE A 553 -12.72 31.66 -9.04
CA ILE A 553 -12.80 30.20 -9.16
C ILE A 553 -12.51 29.76 -10.60
N ARG A 554 -13.06 30.47 -11.59
CA ARG A 554 -12.78 30.20 -13.01
C ARG A 554 -11.30 30.45 -13.34
N TRP A 555 -10.74 31.53 -12.81
CA TRP A 555 -9.30 31.85 -12.90
C TRP A 555 -8.43 30.78 -12.25
N LEU A 556 -8.81 30.28 -11.07
CA LEU A 556 -8.10 29.18 -10.42
C LEU A 556 -8.10 27.93 -11.30
N ILE A 557 -9.25 27.49 -11.78
CA ILE A 557 -9.37 26.28 -12.63
C ILE A 557 -8.52 26.43 -13.89
N HIS A 558 -8.63 27.58 -14.57
CA HIS A 558 -7.86 27.86 -15.78
C HIS A 558 -6.35 27.92 -15.51
N MET A 559 -5.92 28.53 -14.40
CA MET A 559 -4.51 28.57 -14.03
C MET A 559 -3.96 27.16 -13.74
N LEU A 560 -4.70 26.36 -12.95
CA LEU A 560 -4.29 25.01 -12.57
C LEU A 560 -4.27 24.03 -13.75
N SER A 561 -5.18 24.16 -14.72
CA SER A 561 -5.19 23.30 -15.92
C SER A 561 -3.98 23.52 -16.83
N HIS A 562 -3.34 24.68 -16.74
CA HIS A 562 -2.15 25.05 -17.50
C HIS A 562 -0.83 24.90 -16.74
N PHE A 563 -0.87 24.43 -15.49
CA PHE A 563 0.34 24.18 -14.72
C PHE A 563 1.11 22.98 -15.26
N ASP A 564 2.43 23.10 -15.29
CA ASP A 564 3.32 21.95 -15.49
C ASP A 564 3.31 21.02 -14.26
N TYR A 565 3.91 19.85 -14.39
CA TYR A 565 3.97 18.85 -13.32
C TYR A 565 4.59 19.39 -12.01
N GLN A 566 5.62 20.23 -12.08
CA GLN A 566 6.27 20.76 -10.87
C GLN A 566 5.42 21.84 -10.20
N GLN A 567 4.76 22.70 -10.98
CA GLN A 567 3.82 23.72 -10.50
C GLN A 567 2.60 23.06 -9.83
N GLN A 568 2.05 22.01 -10.43
CA GLN A 568 0.97 21.20 -9.87
C GLN A 568 1.35 20.62 -8.49
N ARG A 569 2.54 20.02 -8.38
CA ARG A 569 3.06 19.50 -7.10
C ARG A 569 3.26 20.59 -6.05
N LYS A 570 3.80 21.75 -6.44
CA LYS A 570 3.96 22.93 -5.56
C LYS A 570 2.59 23.40 -5.04
N PHE A 571 1.59 23.48 -5.91
CA PHE A 571 0.23 23.85 -5.49
C PHE A 571 -0.35 22.85 -4.49
N LEU A 572 -0.21 21.54 -4.73
CA LEU A 572 -0.68 20.53 -3.79
C LEU A 572 0.03 20.62 -2.43
N GLN A 573 1.35 20.83 -2.43
CA GLN A 573 2.11 21.03 -1.21
C GLN A 573 1.58 22.24 -0.44
N PHE A 574 1.29 23.33 -1.14
CA PHE A 574 0.72 24.54 -0.55
C PHE A 574 -0.67 24.31 0.07
N VAL A 575 -1.58 23.60 -0.61
CA VAL A 575 -2.97 23.46 -0.13
C VAL A 575 -3.23 22.25 0.75
N THR A 576 -2.43 21.18 0.65
CA THR A 576 -2.63 19.91 1.38
C THR A 576 -1.49 19.53 2.31
N GLY A 577 -0.30 20.15 2.17
CA GLY A 577 0.91 19.72 2.88
C GLY A 577 1.60 18.48 2.28
N SER A 578 1.09 17.95 1.16
CA SER A 578 1.66 16.84 0.40
C SER A 578 1.79 17.23 -1.08
N PRO A 579 2.87 16.87 -1.78
CA PRO A 579 3.04 17.17 -3.19
C PRO A 579 2.30 16.18 -4.11
N LYS A 580 1.62 15.17 -3.54
CA LYS A 580 0.87 14.13 -4.27
C LYS A 580 -0.58 14.02 -3.80
N LEU A 581 -1.44 13.59 -4.74
CA LEU A 581 -2.86 13.34 -4.50
C LEU A 581 -3.13 11.88 -4.10
N PRO A 582 -4.15 11.64 -3.26
CA PRO A 582 -4.64 10.30 -2.98
C PRO A 582 -5.09 9.59 -4.24
N VAL A 583 -5.08 8.26 -4.17
CA VAL A 583 -5.70 7.38 -5.16
C VAL A 583 -7.13 7.84 -5.48
N GLY A 584 -7.40 8.13 -6.75
CA GLY A 584 -8.65 8.73 -7.22
C GLY A 584 -8.64 10.27 -7.35
N GLY A 585 -7.52 10.93 -7.10
CA GLY A 585 -7.30 12.35 -7.36
C GLY A 585 -7.95 13.29 -6.33
N PHE A 586 -8.31 14.51 -6.74
CA PHE A 586 -8.88 15.53 -5.85
C PHE A 586 -10.16 15.09 -5.13
N ARG A 587 -10.97 14.22 -5.76
CA ARG A 587 -12.22 13.72 -5.16
C ARG A 587 -12.00 12.83 -3.95
N SER A 588 -10.80 12.28 -3.81
CA SER A 588 -10.41 11.44 -2.68
C SER A 588 -9.77 12.23 -1.54
N LEU A 589 -9.65 13.56 -1.66
CA LEU A 589 -9.23 14.41 -0.55
C LEU A 589 -10.31 14.41 0.54
N ASN A 590 -9.91 14.12 1.77
CA ASN A 590 -10.79 14.18 2.92
C ASN A 590 -10.12 15.01 4.02
N PRO A 591 -10.61 16.24 4.30
CA PRO A 591 -11.76 16.91 3.67
C PRO A 591 -11.51 17.35 2.20
N PRO A 592 -12.56 17.62 1.39
CA PRO A 592 -12.40 18.06 0.01
C PRO A 592 -11.76 19.46 -0.07
N LEU A 593 -11.06 19.74 -1.18
CA LEU A 593 -10.44 21.05 -1.44
C LEU A 593 -11.52 22.14 -1.51
N THR A 594 -11.57 22.98 -0.48
CA THR A 594 -12.59 24.02 -0.34
C THR A 594 -11.96 25.39 -0.56
N VAL A 595 -12.55 26.19 -1.44
CA VAL A 595 -12.04 27.52 -1.81
C VAL A 595 -12.98 28.59 -1.29
N VAL A 596 -12.45 29.50 -0.48
CA VAL A 596 -13.24 30.52 0.22
C VAL A 596 -12.72 31.92 -0.07
N LYS A 597 -13.63 32.90 0.02
CA LYS A 597 -13.25 34.31 -0.10
C LYS A 597 -12.53 34.76 1.16
N LYS A 598 -11.30 35.28 1.00
CA LYS A 598 -10.55 35.87 2.11
C LYS A 598 -11.17 37.22 2.47
N SER A 599 -11.63 37.37 3.71
CA SER A 599 -12.08 38.66 4.23
C SER A 599 -10.89 39.59 4.39
N GLY A 600 -10.88 40.70 3.66
CA GLY A 600 -9.74 41.62 3.61
C GLY A 600 -9.46 42.29 4.95
N SER A 601 -8.19 42.45 5.27
CA SER A 601 -7.73 43.23 6.42
C SER A 601 -7.57 44.68 5.98
N TYR A 602 -8.58 45.54 6.22
CA TYR A 602 -8.59 46.99 5.96
C TYR A 602 -7.65 47.47 4.82
N GLY A 603 -7.96 47.15 3.56
CA GLY A 603 -7.12 47.50 2.40
C GLY A 603 -7.61 46.94 1.06
N ASN A 604 -6.89 47.24 -0.04
CA ASN A 604 -7.14 46.67 -1.36
C ASN A 604 -6.74 45.18 -1.38
N GLY A 605 -7.68 44.30 -1.73
CA GLY A 605 -7.46 42.84 -1.74
C GLY A 605 -6.33 42.38 -2.67
N ASP A 606 -5.91 43.23 -3.61
CA ASP A 606 -4.83 42.99 -4.56
C ASP A 606 -3.43 42.91 -3.95
N GLU A 607 -3.23 43.40 -2.73
CA GLU A 607 -1.94 43.35 -2.03
C GLU A 607 -1.77 42.09 -1.19
N GLU A 608 -2.87 41.45 -0.81
CA GLU A 608 -2.83 40.26 0.01
C GLU A 608 -2.41 39.01 -0.78
N LEU A 609 -1.71 38.08 -0.14
CA LEU A 609 -1.41 36.77 -0.70
C LEU A 609 -2.56 35.78 -0.44
N PRO A 610 -2.76 34.79 -1.34
CA PRO A 610 -3.61 33.65 -1.02
C PRO A 610 -2.98 32.88 0.15
N SER A 611 -3.80 32.26 0.98
CA SER A 611 -3.34 31.48 2.14
C SER A 611 -4.06 30.14 2.20
N ALA A 612 -3.38 29.12 2.69
CA ALA A 612 -3.92 27.78 2.81
C ALA A 612 -3.95 27.32 4.27
N MET A 613 -4.97 26.54 4.62
CA MET A 613 -5.05 25.81 5.88
C MET A 613 -5.02 24.32 5.53
N THR A 614 -3.80 23.77 5.48
CA THR A 614 -3.52 22.40 5.00
C THR A 614 -4.26 21.33 5.80
N CYS A 615 -4.53 21.56 7.09
CA CYS A 615 -5.30 20.62 7.92
C CYS A 615 -6.76 20.42 7.45
N TYR A 616 -7.32 21.40 6.74
CA TYR A 616 -8.70 21.38 6.26
C TYR A 616 -8.80 21.38 4.73
N ASN A 617 -7.66 21.37 4.01
CA ASN A 617 -7.62 21.61 2.56
C ASN A 617 -8.39 22.87 2.16
N TYR A 618 -8.27 23.94 2.95
CA TYR A 618 -8.95 25.23 2.70
C TYR A 618 -7.99 26.20 2.03
N LEU A 619 -8.41 26.74 0.89
CA LEU A 619 -7.69 27.78 0.16
C LEU A 619 -8.48 29.10 0.26
N LYS A 620 -7.87 30.09 0.92
CA LYS A 620 -8.42 31.45 1.05
C LYS A 620 -7.85 32.32 -0.06
N ILE A 621 -8.72 32.78 -0.95
CA ILE A 621 -8.33 33.63 -2.08
C ILE A 621 -8.94 35.04 -1.88
N PRO A 622 -8.13 36.12 -1.91
CA PRO A 622 -8.64 37.48 -2.02
C PRO A 622 -9.46 37.70 -3.29
N ALA A 623 -10.40 38.65 -3.25
CA ALA A 623 -11.13 39.06 -4.45
C ALA A 623 -10.28 39.99 -5.31
N TYR A 624 -9.30 39.40 -6.00
CA TYR A 624 -8.40 40.12 -6.91
C TYR A 624 -9.17 40.81 -8.04
N SER A 625 -8.69 41.97 -8.45
CA SER A 625 -9.29 42.81 -9.50
C SER A 625 -9.08 42.30 -10.92
N SER A 626 -7.99 41.54 -11.18
CA SER A 626 -7.69 40.98 -12.50
C SER A 626 -7.00 39.61 -12.42
N TYR A 627 -7.03 38.87 -13.54
CA TYR A 627 -6.37 37.57 -13.66
C TYR A 627 -4.84 37.68 -13.55
N GLU A 628 -4.26 38.76 -14.05
CA GLU A 628 -2.81 39.02 -13.98
C GLU A 628 -2.35 39.18 -12.53
N VAL A 629 -3.10 39.95 -11.73
CA VAL A 629 -2.83 40.10 -10.29
C VAL A 629 -3.01 38.76 -9.59
N PHE A 630 -4.10 38.03 -9.88
CA PHE A 630 -4.34 36.69 -9.33
C PHE A 630 -3.14 35.76 -9.56
N LYS A 631 -2.67 35.66 -10.81
CA LYS A 631 -1.55 34.79 -11.18
C LYS A 631 -0.25 35.23 -10.48
N GLN A 632 0.05 36.52 -10.50
CA GLN A 632 1.26 37.05 -9.86
C GLN A 632 1.28 36.76 -8.35
N ARG A 633 0.13 36.88 -7.67
CA ARG A 633 0.05 36.60 -6.22
C ARG A 633 0.17 35.12 -5.90
N PHE A 634 -0.38 34.24 -6.74
CA PHE A 634 -0.14 32.80 -6.62
C PHE A 634 1.32 32.42 -6.87
N ASP A 635 1.98 32.99 -7.89
CA ASP A 635 3.39 32.75 -8.15
C ASP A 635 4.27 33.14 -6.96
N VAL A 636 3.95 34.25 -6.28
CA VAL A 636 4.63 34.65 -5.05
C VAL A 636 4.36 33.66 -3.91
N ALA A 637 3.09 33.32 -3.64
CA ALA A 637 2.74 32.39 -2.57
C ALA A 637 3.38 31.00 -2.74
N LEU A 638 3.42 30.48 -3.98
CA LEU A 638 4.00 29.18 -4.31
C LEU A 638 5.54 29.16 -4.29
N ARG A 639 6.22 30.31 -4.20
CA ARG A 639 7.67 30.35 -3.95
C ARG A 639 8.01 30.16 -2.47
N PHE A 640 7.14 30.62 -1.57
CA PHE A 640 7.38 30.61 -0.12
C PHE A 640 6.73 29.43 0.62
N ILE A 641 6.48 28.30 -0.06
CA ILE A 641 5.77 27.13 0.48
C ILE A 641 6.41 26.58 1.77
N TYR A 642 7.72 26.69 1.92
CA TYR A 642 8.46 26.21 3.11
C TYR A 642 8.63 27.28 4.19
N SER A 643 8.06 28.47 3.99
CA SER A 643 8.11 29.59 4.92
C SER A 643 6.71 29.88 5.42
N PHE A 644 6.18 28.98 6.26
CA PHE A 644 4.87 29.12 6.93
C PHE A 644 4.78 30.33 7.89
N HIS A 645 5.81 31.18 7.97
CA HIS A 645 5.89 32.34 8.85
C HIS A 645 5.51 33.68 8.21
N LEU A 646 4.98 33.69 6.98
CA LEU A 646 4.56 34.92 6.30
C LEU A 646 3.02 35.09 6.20
N THR A 647 2.25 34.42 7.05
CA THR A 647 0.83 34.75 7.28
C THR A 647 0.67 35.80 8.36
#